data_AF-A0A2N9IDG7-F1
#
_entry.id   AF-A0A2N9IDG7-F1
#
_cell.length_a   1.000
_cell.length_b   1.000
_cell.length_c   1.000
_cell.angle_alpha   90.00
_cell.angle_beta   90.00
_cell.angle_gamma   90.00
#
_symmetry.space_group_name_H-M   'P 1'
#
loop_
_entity.id
_entity.type
_entity.pdbx_description
1 polymer ?
#
loop_
_entity_poly.entity_id
_entity_poly.type
_entity_poly.pdbx_seq_one_letter_code
_entity_poly.pdbx_strand_id
1 'polypeptide(L)'
;MKAKKEGGIGFRDIALFNKALLAKQAWRLLQNPSSLVCRMLKAKYFPHTSFLEATVPNNASYLWRSICDSKVVLKAGLRWRVGNGEIIKIWKDKWLPCPTTYRVISPRQVLEENATVDRLINRDTMQWRGDLIDSVFLPRDAEIIRAIPLSARQPRDCLIWTGTKKGLFTVKSAYNMLISQARAAEASTSSSSSGESHLWSSIWSASVPPKVRTFMWRACKDILPTQTKLFEKRCIHTYTCLWCCEEAETSDHVLWQCEFAQKVWKECPARIRAHYDERTTFKEFILSCFKDLASPTIEIVLTTAWSLWRARNALQWENKCSNVSEICLSAAVWSQWKTPAPNHYKLNVAYSLNPGHNLAGLGVLVRDSSGDVAAALCTRLRWDGDVFQAHARALLIALQFAYDAGLRNLEVDVGCQELLGLISKGSPCFASMGVKLVTYFPQNSTLNLPGVHASYVLFSSITGQTLASMDGTVLTLYRTSCVSGLATKILARNDCETLVMIGAGALAPHLIKAHLSARPSLRRVIIWNRTTEKAKNLAEEMRENAGFDGVCFESNECLEEIVGLGDIVSCATNSETPIVKGERLKAGAHLDLVGSFKHSMRECDDEAIRRGRVFVDNEAALVEAGELVGAFERGVIKIEDIGGNLVELIKGEKVGRRSSEEITVFKSVGSAIVDILASQLVYETYIQKY
;
A
#
# COMPACT_ATOMS: atom_id res chain seq x y z
N MET A 1 -24.91 -8.56 -7.23
CA MET A 1 -23.97 -7.59 -7.89
C MET A 1 -24.08 -7.68 -9.41
N LYS A 2 -23.95 -6.56 -10.14
CA LYS A 2 -24.15 -6.47 -11.61
C LYS A 2 -22.90 -6.89 -12.41
N ALA A 3 -23.08 -7.29 -13.68
CA ALA A 3 -21.97 -7.60 -14.59
C ALA A 3 -21.24 -6.31 -15.02
N LYS A 4 -20.01 -6.43 -15.55
CA LYS A 4 -19.22 -5.27 -16.03
C LYS A 4 -19.96 -4.44 -17.07
N LYS A 5 -20.62 -5.09 -18.03
CA LYS A 5 -21.43 -4.44 -19.08
C LYS A 5 -22.65 -3.68 -18.53
N GLU A 6 -23.08 -4.00 -17.32
CA GLU A 6 -24.25 -3.42 -16.66
C GLU A 6 -23.82 -2.45 -15.53
N GLY A 7 -22.56 -2.01 -15.53
CA GLY A 7 -22.02 -1.05 -14.57
C GLY A 7 -21.66 -1.64 -13.22
N GLY A 8 -21.42 -2.96 -13.13
CA GLY A 8 -20.82 -3.59 -11.96
C GLY A 8 -19.34 -3.92 -12.13
N ILE A 9 -18.75 -4.57 -11.13
CA ILE A 9 -17.31 -4.92 -11.07
C ILE A 9 -17.01 -6.34 -11.59
N GLY A 10 -18.03 -7.08 -12.03
CA GLY A 10 -17.87 -8.42 -12.61
C GLY A 10 -17.78 -9.55 -11.60
N PHE A 11 -17.97 -9.27 -10.30
CA PHE A 11 -18.13 -10.31 -9.29
C PHE A 11 -19.47 -11.01 -9.45
N ARG A 12 -19.44 -12.34 -9.28
CA ARG A 12 -20.64 -13.13 -9.21
C ARG A 12 -21.31 -12.93 -7.86
N ASP A 13 -22.63 -12.97 -7.84
CA ASP A 13 -23.39 -13.09 -6.62
C ASP A 13 -23.06 -14.43 -5.95
N ILE A 14 -22.36 -14.38 -4.81
CA ILE A 14 -21.82 -15.57 -4.15
C ILE A 14 -22.96 -16.49 -3.70
N ALA A 15 -24.09 -15.95 -3.25
CA ALA A 15 -25.22 -16.75 -2.80
C ALA A 15 -25.85 -17.51 -3.97
N LEU A 16 -26.12 -16.83 -5.10
CA LEU A 16 -26.66 -17.48 -6.29
C LEU A 16 -25.66 -18.45 -6.94
N PHE A 17 -24.37 -18.11 -6.92
CA PHE A 17 -23.30 -18.96 -7.44
C PHE A 17 -23.15 -20.23 -6.61
N ASN A 18 -23.18 -20.13 -5.27
CA ASN A 18 -23.17 -21.28 -4.37
C ASN A 18 -24.40 -22.16 -4.56
N LYS A 19 -25.60 -21.57 -4.72
CA LYS A 19 -26.81 -22.33 -5.08
C LYS A 19 -26.64 -23.11 -6.39
N ALA A 20 -26.01 -22.51 -7.41
CA ALA A 20 -25.72 -23.19 -8.68
C ALA A 20 -24.68 -24.32 -8.55
N LEU A 21 -23.67 -24.16 -7.67
CA LEU A 21 -22.69 -25.21 -7.37
C LEU A 21 -23.33 -26.38 -6.62
N LEU A 22 -24.18 -26.12 -5.63
CA LEU A 22 -24.94 -27.15 -4.91
C LEU A 22 -25.89 -27.88 -5.86
N ALA A 23 -26.56 -27.16 -6.75
CA ALA A 23 -27.40 -27.76 -7.80
C ALA A 23 -26.61 -28.68 -8.74
N LYS A 24 -25.32 -28.41 -8.98
CA LYS A 24 -24.44 -29.33 -9.73
C LYS A 24 -24.22 -30.65 -8.98
N GLN A 25 -24.07 -30.61 -7.66
CA GLN A 25 -23.93 -31.84 -6.86
C GLN A 25 -25.24 -32.61 -6.83
N ALA A 26 -26.36 -31.93 -6.63
CA ALA A 26 -27.69 -32.53 -6.73
C ALA A 26 -27.95 -33.15 -8.11
N TRP A 27 -27.51 -32.50 -9.20
CA TRP A 27 -27.57 -33.05 -10.56
C TRP A 27 -26.74 -34.33 -10.72
N ARG A 28 -25.56 -34.40 -10.09
CA ARG A 28 -24.73 -35.62 -10.10
C ARG A 28 -25.41 -36.79 -9.38
N LEU A 29 -26.17 -36.54 -8.31
CA LEU A 29 -26.94 -37.57 -7.63
C LEU A 29 -28.04 -38.16 -8.54
N LEU A 30 -28.63 -37.34 -9.42
CA LEU A 30 -29.63 -37.78 -10.38
C LEU A 30 -29.04 -38.58 -11.55
N GLN A 31 -27.91 -38.15 -12.10
CA GLN A 31 -27.31 -38.78 -13.27
C GLN A 31 -26.48 -40.03 -12.95
N ASN A 32 -25.84 -40.08 -11.77
CA ASN A 32 -24.93 -41.15 -11.39
C ASN A 32 -25.37 -41.86 -10.09
N PRO A 33 -26.49 -42.61 -10.13
CA PRO A 33 -27.03 -43.30 -8.95
C PRO A 33 -26.08 -44.38 -8.40
N SER A 34 -25.19 -44.94 -9.23
CA SER A 34 -24.20 -45.95 -8.84
C SER A 34 -22.98 -45.38 -8.09
N SER A 35 -22.78 -44.07 -8.11
CA SER A 35 -21.65 -43.43 -7.42
C SER A 35 -21.67 -43.70 -5.91
N LEU A 36 -20.49 -43.86 -5.30
CA LEU A 36 -20.36 -44.12 -3.85
C LEU A 36 -21.10 -43.07 -3.01
N VAL A 37 -20.95 -41.80 -3.37
CA VAL A 37 -21.61 -40.68 -2.70
C VAL A 37 -23.13 -40.78 -2.80
N CYS A 38 -23.69 -41.14 -3.96
CA CYS A 38 -25.13 -41.33 -4.11
C CYS A 38 -25.63 -42.53 -3.29
N ARG A 39 -24.94 -43.68 -3.33
CA ARG A 39 -25.29 -44.87 -2.53
C ARG A 39 -25.29 -44.59 -1.03
N MET A 40 -24.27 -43.89 -0.54
CA MET A 40 -24.17 -43.52 0.89
C MET A 40 -25.28 -42.55 1.31
N LEU A 41 -25.52 -41.49 0.54
CA LEU A 41 -26.58 -40.52 0.86
C LEU A 41 -27.98 -41.13 0.74
N LYS A 42 -28.20 -42.02 -0.24
CA LYS A 42 -29.45 -42.75 -0.41
C LYS A 42 -29.73 -43.64 0.80
N ALA A 43 -28.76 -44.47 1.20
CA ALA A 43 -28.89 -45.34 2.37
C ALA A 43 -29.21 -44.55 3.65
N LYS A 44 -28.62 -43.37 3.81
CA LYS A 44 -28.79 -42.55 5.03
C LYS A 44 -30.05 -41.69 5.05
N TYR A 45 -30.43 -41.06 3.93
CA TYR A 45 -31.42 -39.98 3.92
C TYR A 45 -32.65 -40.24 3.05
N PHE A 46 -32.58 -41.14 2.07
CA PHE A 46 -33.71 -41.42 1.16
C PHE A 46 -33.70 -42.88 0.67
N PRO A 47 -33.76 -43.86 1.58
CA PRO A 47 -33.57 -45.27 1.21
C PRO A 47 -34.64 -45.79 0.24
N HIS A 48 -35.89 -45.32 0.41
CA HIS A 48 -37.06 -45.80 -0.32
C HIS A 48 -37.61 -44.81 -1.35
N THR A 49 -36.98 -43.65 -1.55
CA THR A 49 -37.49 -42.59 -2.42
C THR A 49 -36.44 -42.11 -3.43
N SER A 50 -36.87 -41.26 -4.38
CA SER A 50 -35.94 -40.58 -5.29
C SER A 50 -35.35 -39.33 -4.64
N PHE A 51 -34.20 -38.85 -5.15
CA PHE A 51 -33.59 -37.63 -4.65
C PHE A 51 -34.54 -36.40 -4.71
N LEU A 52 -35.37 -36.28 -5.76
CA LEU A 52 -36.29 -35.15 -5.93
C LEU A 52 -37.45 -35.14 -4.91
N GLU A 53 -37.78 -36.32 -4.37
CA GLU A 53 -38.85 -36.54 -3.39
C GLU A 53 -38.32 -36.61 -1.95
N ALA A 54 -37.02 -36.76 -1.77
CA ALA A 54 -36.42 -36.87 -0.44
C ALA A 54 -36.71 -35.65 0.44
N THR A 55 -37.08 -35.88 1.69
CA THR A 55 -37.30 -34.85 2.71
C THR A 55 -36.02 -34.59 3.52
N VAL A 56 -36.00 -33.53 4.32
CA VAL A 56 -34.86 -33.18 5.18
C VAL A 56 -35.22 -33.53 6.62
N PRO A 57 -34.62 -34.59 7.21
CA PRO A 57 -34.82 -34.91 8.62
C PRO A 57 -34.28 -33.82 9.56
N ASN A 58 -34.84 -33.70 10.76
CA ASN A 58 -34.40 -32.73 11.76
C ASN A 58 -32.92 -32.92 12.17
N ASN A 59 -32.41 -34.15 12.17
CA ASN A 59 -31.02 -34.51 12.47
C ASN A 59 -30.11 -34.59 11.22
N ALA A 60 -30.54 -34.06 10.08
CA ALA A 60 -29.75 -34.09 8.85
C ALA A 60 -28.40 -33.38 9.00
N SER A 61 -27.37 -33.87 8.30
CA SER A 61 -26.09 -33.15 8.22
C SER A 61 -26.26 -31.84 7.45
N TYR A 62 -25.45 -30.83 7.78
CA TYR A 62 -25.43 -29.54 7.08
C TYR A 62 -25.29 -29.71 5.56
N LEU A 63 -24.40 -30.61 5.14
CA LEU A 63 -24.22 -30.98 3.73
C LEU A 63 -25.54 -31.43 3.06
N TRP A 64 -26.31 -32.31 3.71
CA TRP A 64 -27.56 -32.80 3.14
C TRP A 64 -28.62 -31.71 3.04
N ARG A 65 -28.70 -30.83 4.06
CA ARG A 65 -29.59 -29.67 4.03
C ARG A 65 -29.25 -28.76 2.84
N SER A 66 -27.98 -28.40 2.68
CA SER A 66 -27.54 -27.54 1.57
C SER A 66 -27.77 -28.14 0.18
N ILE A 67 -27.58 -29.46 0.03
CA ILE A 67 -27.91 -30.15 -1.24
C ILE A 67 -29.42 -30.13 -1.48
N CYS A 68 -30.24 -30.34 -0.45
CA CYS A 68 -31.70 -30.30 -0.57
C CYS A 68 -32.24 -28.92 -0.91
N ASP A 69 -31.67 -27.85 -0.36
CA ASP A 69 -32.04 -26.47 -0.69
C ASP A 69 -31.88 -26.17 -2.18
N SER A 70 -30.90 -26.82 -2.83
CA SER A 70 -30.66 -26.65 -4.27
C SER A 70 -31.67 -27.38 -5.18
N LYS A 71 -32.58 -28.21 -4.62
CA LYS A 71 -33.62 -28.91 -5.39
C LYS A 71 -34.54 -27.94 -6.13
N VAL A 72 -34.80 -26.76 -5.56
CA VAL A 72 -35.63 -25.73 -6.20
C VAL A 72 -35.04 -25.30 -7.54
N VAL A 73 -33.71 -25.14 -7.60
CA VAL A 73 -32.98 -24.75 -8.82
C VAL A 73 -33.12 -25.84 -9.89
N LEU A 74 -33.00 -27.10 -9.49
CA LEU A 74 -33.20 -28.22 -10.40
C LEU A 74 -34.65 -28.31 -10.88
N LYS A 75 -35.64 -28.30 -9.97
CA LYS A 75 -37.07 -28.35 -10.34
C LYS A 75 -37.47 -27.23 -11.31
N ALA A 76 -36.83 -26.06 -11.22
CA ALA A 76 -37.03 -24.96 -12.17
C ALA A 76 -36.52 -25.30 -13.59
N GLY A 77 -35.29 -25.81 -13.72
CA GLY A 77 -34.62 -26.02 -15.02
C GLY A 77 -34.56 -27.47 -15.54
N LEU A 78 -35.20 -28.42 -14.86
CA LEU A 78 -35.32 -29.81 -15.30
C LEU A 78 -36.49 -30.01 -16.26
N ARG A 79 -36.26 -30.84 -17.28
CA ARG A 79 -37.28 -31.39 -18.20
C ARG A 79 -36.94 -32.84 -18.52
N TRP A 80 -37.95 -33.68 -18.68
CA TRP A 80 -37.79 -35.02 -19.23
C TRP A 80 -37.55 -34.98 -20.74
N ARG A 81 -36.67 -35.85 -21.21
CA ARG A 81 -36.54 -36.23 -22.60
C ARG A 81 -37.16 -37.61 -22.74
N VAL A 82 -38.17 -37.69 -23.61
CA VAL A 82 -38.90 -38.94 -23.88
C VAL A 82 -37.95 -39.95 -24.51
N GLY A 83 -37.92 -41.14 -23.91
CA GLY A 83 -37.28 -42.34 -24.43
C GLY A 83 -38.34 -43.38 -24.74
N ASN A 84 -38.59 -44.28 -23.78
CA ASN A 84 -39.64 -45.30 -23.85
C ASN A 84 -40.98 -44.86 -23.22
N GLY A 85 -41.00 -43.73 -22.51
CA GLY A 85 -42.21 -43.08 -21.99
C GLY A 85 -42.81 -43.72 -20.73
N GLU A 86 -42.18 -44.75 -20.15
CA GLU A 86 -42.73 -45.52 -19.04
C GLU A 86 -42.72 -44.78 -17.70
N ILE A 87 -41.85 -43.79 -17.54
CA ILE A 87 -41.64 -43.08 -16.27
C ILE A 87 -42.39 -41.74 -16.26
N ILE A 88 -42.53 -41.10 -17.42
CA ILE A 88 -43.01 -39.73 -17.55
C ILE A 88 -44.54 -39.68 -17.43
N LYS A 89 -45.06 -38.96 -16.44
CA LYS A 89 -46.51 -38.72 -16.30
C LYS A 89 -46.95 -37.59 -17.21
N ILE A 90 -47.89 -37.88 -18.12
CA ILE A 90 -48.35 -36.97 -19.18
C ILE A 90 -48.74 -35.59 -18.62
N TRP A 91 -49.54 -35.57 -17.55
CA TRP A 91 -50.19 -34.37 -17.04
C TRP A 91 -49.43 -33.63 -15.91
N LYS A 92 -48.45 -34.29 -15.27
CA LYS A 92 -47.75 -33.75 -14.08
C LYS A 92 -46.32 -33.31 -14.40
N ASP A 93 -45.65 -34.03 -15.30
CA ASP A 93 -44.23 -33.83 -15.57
C ASP A 93 -43.95 -32.80 -16.67
N LYS A 94 -42.76 -32.20 -16.62
CA LYS A 94 -42.25 -31.29 -17.66
C LYS A 94 -41.58 -32.12 -18.75
N TRP A 95 -42.19 -32.33 -19.91
CA TRP A 95 -41.61 -33.14 -20.99
C TRP A 95 -41.76 -32.56 -22.40
N LEU A 96 -42.66 -31.60 -22.61
CA LEU A 96 -42.84 -30.96 -23.92
C LEU A 96 -41.71 -29.98 -24.23
N PRO A 97 -41.20 -29.89 -25.48
CA PRO A 97 -40.14 -28.96 -25.86
C PRO A 97 -40.58 -27.49 -26.01
N CYS A 98 -41.57 -27.03 -25.24
CA CYS A 98 -42.06 -25.65 -25.28
C CYS A 98 -41.50 -24.79 -24.12
N PRO A 99 -40.75 -23.69 -24.38
CA PRO A 99 -40.07 -22.92 -23.34
C PRO A 99 -40.95 -22.22 -22.30
N THR A 100 -42.26 -22.10 -22.54
CA THR A 100 -43.16 -21.37 -21.64
C THR A 100 -43.44 -22.12 -20.35
N THR A 101 -43.83 -23.40 -20.42
CA THR A 101 -44.19 -24.22 -19.25
C THR A 101 -43.52 -25.58 -19.23
N TYR A 102 -43.05 -26.07 -20.38
CA TYR A 102 -42.63 -27.46 -20.64
C TYR A 102 -43.68 -28.53 -20.26
N ARG A 103 -44.92 -28.14 -19.95
CA ARG A 103 -46.03 -29.01 -19.54
C ARG A 103 -47.14 -28.98 -20.59
N VAL A 104 -47.93 -30.03 -20.62
CA VAL A 104 -49.20 -30.08 -21.35
C VAL A 104 -50.14 -29.01 -20.77
N ILE A 105 -50.76 -28.23 -21.65
CA ILE A 105 -51.74 -27.19 -21.29
C ILE A 105 -53.17 -27.66 -21.62
N SER A 106 -53.29 -28.65 -22.49
CA SER A 106 -54.56 -29.29 -22.86
C SER A 106 -55.36 -29.76 -21.63
N PRO A 107 -56.69 -29.59 -21.61
CA PRO A 107 -57.54 -30.01 -20.51
C PRO A 107 -57.57 -31.54 -20.38
N ARG A 108 -57.62 -32.04 -19.14
CA ARG A 108 -57.69 -33.48 -18.86
C ARG A 108 -59.09 -34.00 -19.19
N GLN A 109 -59.22 -34.87 -20.18
CA GLN A 109 -60.54 -35.40 -20.60
C GLN A 109 -60.57 -36.92 -20.78
N VAL A 110 -59.55 -37.52 -21.42
CA VAL A 110 -59.62 -38.91 -21.91
C VAL A 110 -58.73 -39.89 -21.15
N LEU A 111 -57.54 -39.45 -20.71
CA LEU A 111 -56.58 -40.32 -20.01
C LEU A 111 -56.60 -40.06 -18.49
N GLU A 112 -56.37 -41.13 -17.72
CA GLU A 112 -56.25 -41.07 -16.26
C GLU A 112 -55.16 -40.09 -15.80
N GLU A 113 -55.29 -39.57 -14.58
CA GLU A 113 -54.38 -38.55 -14.04
C GLU A 113 -52.90 -39.01 -13.98
N ASN A 114 -52.67 -40.29 -13.73
CA ASN A 114 -51.33 -40.86 -13.61
C ASN A 114 -50.86 -41.56 -14.90
N ALA A 115 -51.56 -41.37 -16.02
CA ALA A 115 -51.17 -41.94 -17.31
C ALA A 115 -49.76 -41.52 -17.73
N THR A 116 -49.00 -42.49 -18.22
CA THR A 116 -47.60 -42.35 -18.66
C THR A 116 -47.50 -42.19 -20.18
N VAL A 117 -46.41 -41.56 -20.64
CA VAL A 117 -46.21 -41.22 -22.06
C VAL A 117 -46.13 -42.47 -22.96
N ASP A 118 -45.76 -43.64 -22.43
CA ASP A 118 -45.74 -44.90 -23.17
C ASP A 118 -47.11 -45.28 -23.77
N ARG A 119 -48.22 -44.81 -23.17
CA ARG A 119 -49.58 -45.00 -23.71
C ARG A 119 -49.82 -44.28 -25.03
N LEU A 120 -49.06 -43.22 -25.29
CA LEU A 120 -49.10 -42.46 -26.53
C LEU A 120 -48.16 -43.04 -27.60
N ILE A 121 -47.34 -44.04 -27.24
CA ILE A 121 -46.33 -44.65 -28.11
C ILE A 121 -46.82 -46.03 -28.55
N ASN A 122 -46.58 -46.40 -29.81
CA ASN A 122 -46.66 -47.78 -30.26
C ASN A 122 -45.30 -48.46 -29.99
N ARG A 123 -45.28 -49.48 -29.13
CA ARG A 123 -44.05 -50.14 -28.66
C ARG A 123 -43.34 -50.94 -29.77
N ASP A 124 -44.09 -51.41 -30.77
CA ASP A 124 -43.54 -52.23 -31.85
C ASP A 124 -42.89 -51.36 -32.93
N THR A 125 -43.51 -50.23 -33.27
CA THR A 125 -43.03 -49.33 -34.33
C THR A 125 -42.22 -48.14 -33.82
N MET A 126 -42.23 -47.89 -32.51
CA MET A 126 -41.67 -46.68 -31.88
C MET A 126 -42.15 -45.38 -32.56
N GLN A 127 -43.44 -45.35 -32.92
CA GLN A 127 -44.13 -44.19 -33.47
C GLN A 127 -45.22 -43.71 -32.52
N TRP A 128 -45.54 -42.41 -32.62
CA TRP A 128 -46.65 -41.81 -31.89
C TRP A 128 -47.99 -42.35 -32.41
N ARG A 129 -48.92 -42.64 -31.50
CA ARG A 129 -50.32 -42.98 -31.85
C ARG A 129 -51.06 -41.70 -32.23
N GLY A 130 -50.93 -41.29 -33.50
CA GLY A 130 -51.46 -40.02 -34.02
C GLY A 130 -52.93 -39.79 -33.68
N ASP A 131 -53.79 -40.77 -34.00
CA ASP A 131 -55.24 -40.68 -33.78
C ASP A 131 -55.59 -40.47 -32.30
N LEU A 132 -54.87 -41.15 -31.40
CA LEU A 132 -55.05 -41.00 -29.96
C LEU A 132 -54.59 -39.60 -29.50
N ILE A 133 -53.45 -39.12 -29.97
CA ILE A 133 -52.92 -37.80 -29.61
C ILE A 133 -53.88 -36.69 -30.05
N ASP A 134 -54.40 -36.76 -31.27
CA ASP A 134 -55.31 -35.75 -31.81
C ASP A 134 -56.68 -35.76 -31.08
N SER A 135 -57.09 -36.90 -30.51
CA SER A 135 -58.29 -36.99 -29.67
C SER A 135 -58.10 -36.52 -28.21
N VAL A 136 -56.87 -36.56 -27.69
CA VAL A 136 -56.55 -36.31 -26.28
C VAL A 136 -56.03 -34.89 -26.03
N PHE A 137 -55.33 -34.29 -27.00
CA PHE A 137 -54.63 -33.00 -26.83
C PHE A 137 -55.17 -31.94 -27.77
N LEU A 138 -55.09 -30.67 -27.36
CA LEU A 138 -55.36 -29.54 -28.25
C LEU A 138 -54.34 -29.54 -29.42
N PRO A 139 -54.71 -29.02 -30.62
CA PRO A 139 -53.86 -29.07 -31.81
C PRO A 139 -52.41 -28.61 -31.57
N ARG A 140 -52.24 -27.55 -30.78
CA ARG A 140 -50.94 -27.03 -30.37
C ARG A 140 -50.08 -28.06 -29.65
N ASP A 141 -50.60 -28.73 -28.63
CA ASP A 141 -49.83 -29.72 -27.85
C ASP A 141 -49.64 -31.00 -28.68
N ALA A 142 -50.64 -31.40 -29.47
CA ALA A 142 -50.56 -32.55 -30.37
C ALA A 142 -49.44 -32.41 -31.42
N GLU A 143 -49.31 -31.25 -32.06
CA GLU A 143 -48.21 -30.93 -32.98
C GLU A 143 -46.85 -31.00 -32.28
N ILE A 144 -46.74 -30.42 -31.09
CA ILE A 144 -45.50 -30.43 -30.31
C ILE A 144 -45.10 -31.86 -29.91
N ILE A 145 -46.07 -32.69 -29.52
CA ILE A 145 -45.83 -34.10 -29.15
C ILE A 145 -45.34 -34.88 -30.38
N ARG A 146 -46.02 -34.78 -31.52
CA ARG A 146 -45.64 -35.45 -32.77
C ARG A 146 -44.24 -35.05 -33.26
N ALA A 147 -43.84 -33.81 -33.02
CA ALA A 147 -42.51 -33.31 -33.38
C ALA A 147 -41.37 -33.87 -32.52
N ILE A 148 -41.65 -34.57 -31.40
CA ILE A 148 -40.62 -35.19 -30.58
C ILE A 148 -40.14 -36.48 -31.27
N PRO A 149 -38.85 -36.61 -31.64
CA PRO A 149 -38.35 -37.80 -32.30
C PRO A 149 -38.26 -38.97 -31.31
N LEU A 150 -38.84 -40.12 -31.68
CA LEU A 150 -38.72 -41.39 -30.97
C LEU A 150 -37.59 -42.23 -31.58
N SER A 151 -36.86 -42.97 -30.74
CA SER A 151 -35.75 -43.81 -31.19
C SER A 151 -36.13 -45.28 -31.19
N ALA A 152 -35.89 -45.98 -32.29
CA ALA A 152 -36.07 -47.44 -32.38
C ALA A 152 -35.23 -48.23 -31.35
N ARG A 153 -34.18 -47.64 -30.79
CA ARG A 153 -33.33 -48.26 -29.75
C ARG A 153 -33.98 -48.26 -28.35
N GLN A 154 -35.16 -47.68 -28.19
CA GLN A 154 -35.93 -47.60 -26.94
C GLN A 154 -35.06 -47.18 -25.72
N PRO A 155 -34.35 -46.04 -25.79
CA PRO A 155 -33.58 -45.57 -24.63
C PRO A 155 -34.53 -45.28 -23.47
N ARG A 156 -34.06 -45.44 -22.23
CA ARG A 156 -34.84 -45.07 -21.04
C ARG A 156 -35.08 -43.57 -20.97
N ASP A 157 -36.22 -43.18 -20.41
CA ASP A 157 -36.54 -41.78 -20.11
C ASP A 157 -35.43 -41.14 -19.26
N CYS A 158 -35.03 -39.92 -19.60
CA CYS A 158 -33.95 -39.24 -18.90
C CYS A 158 -34.25 -37.77 -18.62
N LEU A 159 -33.78 -37.28 -17.47
CA LEU A 159 -33.85 -35.87 -17.12
C LEU A 159 -32.74 -35.09 -17.82
N ILE A 160 -33.11 -33.97 -18.42
CA ILE A 160 -32.21 -33.03 -19.10
C ILE A 160 -32.33 -31.63 -18.51
N TRP A 161 -31.25 -30.86 -18.64
CA TRP A 161 -31.19 -29.46 -18.22
C TRP A 161 -31.57 -28.51 -19.36
N THR A 162 -32.58 -27.66 -19.15
CA THR A 162 -33.11 -26.78 -20.21
C THR A 162 -32.21 -25.58 -20.51
N GLY A 163 -31.30 -25.21 -19.59
CA GLY A 163 -30.41 -24.07 -19.76
C GLY A 163 -29.26 -24.25 -20.74
N THR A 164 -29.13 -25.42 -21.40
CA THR A 164 -28.17 -25.63 -22.49
C THR A 164 -28.79 -26.41 -23.65
N LYS A 165 -28.33 -26.15 -24.89
CA LYS A 165 -28.83 -26.84 -26.09
C LYS A 165 -28.64 -28.36 -26.05
N LYS A 166 -27.56 -28.84 -25.40
CA LYS A 166 -27.24 -30.27 -25.29
C LYS A 166 -28.01 -30.99 -24.17
N GLY A 167 -28.74 -30.26 -23.32
CA GLY A 167 -29.41 -30.85 -22.16
C GLY A 167 -28.48 -31.11 -20.96
N LEU A 168 -27.24 -30.62 -21.01
CA LEU A 168 -26.22 -30.84 -19.98
C LEU A 168 -26.24 -29.70 -18.95
N PHE A 169 -26.18 -30.05 -17.67
CA PHE A 169 -26.11 -29.07 -16.61
C PHE A 169 -24.75 -28.37 -16.57
N THR A 170 -24.75 -27.05 -16.59
CA THR A 170 -23.55 -26.25 -16.29
C THR A 170 -23.86 -25.24 -15.21
N VAL A 171 -22.88 -25.01 -14.32
CA VAL A 171 -22.98 -23.99 -13.26
C VAL A 171 -23.28 -22.62 -13.87
N LYS A 172 -22.66 -22.29 -15.02
CA LYS A 172 -22.89 -21.05 -15.77
C LYS A 172 -24.37 -20.89 -16.17
N SER A 173 -24.96 -21.92 -16.77
CA SER A 173 -26.38 -21.87 -17.18
C SER A 173 -27.35 -21.78 -16.00
N ALA A 174 -27.09 -22.50 -14.90
CA ALA A 174 -27.91 -22.45 -13.70
C ALA A 174 -27.81 -21.08 -13.00
N TYR A 175 -26.61 -20.53 -12.91
CA TYR A 175 -26.38 -19.20 -12.36
C TYR A 175 -27.09 -18.11 -13.18
N ASN A 176 -27.02 -18.16 -14.51
CA ASN A 176 -27.71 -17.20 -15.37
C ASN A 176 -29.24 -17.27 -15.21
N MET A 177 -29.80 -18.49 -15.09
CA MET A 177 -31.23 -18.69 -14.82
C MET A 177 -31.65 -18.09 -13.47
N LEU A 178 -30.85 -18.28 -12.42
CA LEU A 178 -31.11 -17.70 -11.10
C LEU A 178 -31.04 -16.17 -11.12
N ILE A 179 -30.07 -15.60 -11.85
CA ILE A 179 -30.00 -14.16 -12.05
C ILE A 179 -31.24 -13.62 -12.77
N SER A 180 -31.67 -14.27 -13.87
CA SER A 180 -32.84 -13.79 -14.61
C SER A 180 -34.12 -13.85 -13.76
N GLN A 181 -34.25 -14.86 -12.91
CA GLN A 181 -35.38 -14.99 -11.98
C GLN A 181 -35.35 -13.94 -10.87
N ALA A 182 -34.18 -13.71 -10.27
CA ALA A 182 -34.02 -12.66 -9.26
C ALA A 182 -34.34 -11.27 -9.83
N ARG A 183 -33.91 -11.00 -11.08
CA ARG A 183 -34.21 -9.74 -11.78
C ARG A 183 -35.68 -9.58 -12.16
N ALA A 184 -36.36 -10.66 -12.55
CA ALA A 184 -37.79 -10.60 -12.85
C ALA A 184 -38.65 -10.30 -11.61
N ALA A 185 -38.13 -10.55 -10.41
CA ALA A 185 -38.78 -10.24 -9.14
C ALA A 185 -38.53 -8.80 -8.65
N GLU A 186 -37.45 -8.15 -9.09
CA GLU A 186 -37.14 -6.74 -8.80
C GLU A 186 -37.74 -5.87 -9.92
N ALA A 187 -38.84 -5.17 -9.63
CA ALA A 187 -39.64 -4.40 -10.60
C ALA A 187 -38.81 -3.57 -11.62
N SER A 188 -39.17 -3.67 -12.89
CA SER A 188 -38.52 -3.02 -14.03
C SER A 188 -38.75 -1.51 -14.06
N THR A 189 -37.72 -0.72 -13.80
CA THR A 189 -37.69 0.70 -14.21
C THR A 189 -37.13 0.82 -15.63
N SER A 190 -37.97 1.31 -16.53
CA SER A 190 -37.68 1.59 -17.93
C SER A 190 -36.85 2.87 -18.07
N SER A 191 -35.55 2.79 -17.80
CA SER A 191 -34.58 3.78 -18.29
C SER A 191 -33.69 3.11 -19.34
N SER A 192 -33.37 3.85 -20.40
CA SER A 192 -32.69 3.41 -21.62
C SER A 192 -31.33 2.75 -21.33
N SER A 193 -31.35 1.44 -21.12
CA SER A 193 -30.20 0.60 -20.76
C SER A 193 -29.09 0.57 -21.81
N SER A 194 -29.34 1.06 -23.02
CA SER A 194 -28.39 1.06 -24.14
C SER A 194 -27.23 2.03 -23.93
N GLY A 195 -27.51 3.27 -23.48
CA GLY A 195 -26.49 4.30 -23.27
C GLY A 195 -25.53 3.97 -22.12
N GLU A 196 -26.07 3.46 -21.00
CA GLU A 196 -25.25 3.02 -19.87
C GLU A 196 -24.40 1.79 -20.22
N SER A 197 -24.95 0.81 -20.95
CA SER A 197 -24.19 -0.39 -21.32
C SER A 197 -23.00 -0.05 -22.22
N HIS A 198 -23.13 0.95 -23.10
CA HIS A 198 -22.03 1.39 -23.95
C HIS A 198 -20.92 2.06 -23.14
N LEU A 199 -21.27 3.01 -22.26
CA LEU A 199 -20.32 3.68 -21.36
C LEU A 199 -19.48 2.68 -20.55
N TRP A 200 -20.13 1.71 -19.91
CA TRP A 200 -19.42 0.72 -19.09
C TRP A 200 -18.53 -0.19 -19.93
N SER A 201 -18.99 -0.62 -21.10
CA SER A 201 -18.17 -1.42 -22.01
C SER A 201 -16.90 -0.65 -22.40
N SER A 202 -17.04 0.62 -22.79
CA SER A 202 -15.93 1.49 -23.21
C SER A 202 -14.92 1.75 -22.09
N ILE A 203 -15.38 2.06 -20.85
CA ILE A 203 -14.49 2.24 -19.69
C ILE A 203 -13.69 0.96 -19.40
N TRP A 204 -14.32 -0.21 -19.45
CA TRP A 204 -13.66 -1.47 -19.15
C TRP A 204 -12.71 -1.93 -20.28
N SER A 205 -12.97 -1.56 -21.53
CA SER A 205 -12.12 -1.87 -22.69
C SER A 205 -11.01 -0.86 -22.96
N ALA A 206 -11.05 0.34 -22.37
CA ALA A 206 -10.04 1.39 -22.58
C ALA A 206 -8.62 0.91 -22.27
N SER A 207 -7.63 1.36 -23.05
CA SER A 207 -6.23 0.94 -22.96
C SER A 207 -5.45 1.62 -21.82
N VAL A 208 -6.07 1.72 -20.64
CA VAL A 208 -5.49 2.30 -19.42
C VAL A 208 -5.30 1.25 -18.33
N PRO A 209 -4.44 1.48 -17.32
CA PRO A 209 -4.23 0.55 -16.21
C PRO A 209 -5.54 0.20 -15.47
N PRO A 210 -5.66 -1.01 -14.88
CA PRO A 210 -6.87 -1.44 -14.16
C PRO A 210 -7.33 -0.49 -13.05
N LYS A 211 -6.38 0.19 -12.37
CA LYS A 211 -6.67 1.20 -11.35
C LYS A 211 -7.43 2.41 -11.92
N VAL A 212 -7.08 2.87 -13.11
CA VAL A 212 -7.73 4.00 -13.80
C VAL A 212 -9.13 3.60 -14.25
N ARG A 213 -9.31 2.38 -14.79
CA ARG A 213 -10.65 1.86 -15.15
C ARG A 213 -11.57 1.78 -13.93
N THR A 214 -11.04 1.31 -12.80
CA THR A 214 -11.78 1.20 -11.54
C THR A 214 -12.11 2.57 -10.97
N PHE A 215 -11.16 3.51 -11.02
CA PHE A 215 -11.40 4.91 -10.66
C PHE A 215 -12.51 5.52 -11.51
N MET A 216 -12.43 5.41 -12.83
CA MET A 216 -13.44 5.96 -13.73
C MET A 216 -14.83 5.36 -13.53
N TRP A 217 -14.88 4.05 -13.27
CA TRP A 217 -16.13 3.41 -12.87
C TRP A 217 -16.70 4.00 -11.57
N ARG A 218 -15.86 4.26 -10.54
CA ARG A 218 -16.29 4.90 -9.29
C ARG A 218 -16.71 6.35 -9.47
N ALA A 219 -15.99 7.11 -10.30
CA ALA A 219 -16.29 8.49 -10.62
C ALA A 219 -17.63 8.63 -11.34
N CYS A 220 -17.86 7.84 -12.40
CA CYS A 220 -19.10 7.86 -13.17
C CYS A 220 -20.31 7.26 -12.44
N LYS A 221 -20.09 6.50 -11.35
CA LYS A 221 -21.14 6.04 -10.43
C LYS A 221 -21.37 7.01 -9.27
N ASP A 222 -20.60 8.09 -9.21
CA ASP A 222 -20.56 9.04 -8.10
C ASP A 222 -20.45 8.31 -6.74
N ILE A 223 -19.37 7.55 -6.56
CA ILE A 223 -19.07 6.85 -5.30
C ILE A 223 -17.62 7.09 -4.83
N LEU A 224 -16.98 8.15 -5.33
CA LEU A 224 -15.69 8.60 -4.82
C LEU A 224 -15.85 9.21 -3.42
N PRO A 225 -14.86 9.04 -2.53
CA PRO A 225 -14.87 9.62 -1.19
C PRO A 225 -14.54 11.13 -1.24
N THR A 226 -15.42 11.92 -1.86
CA THR A 226 -15.31 13.39 -1.87
C THR A 226 -15.72 13.96 -0.50
N GLN A 227 -15.37 15.23 -0.22
CA GLN A 227 -15.71 15.84 1.06
C GLN A 227 -17.22 15.80 1.33
N THR A 228 -18.07 16.03 0.31
CA THR A 228 -19.53 15.95 0.48
C THR A 228 -19.99 14.57 0.97
N LYS A 229 -19.51 13.47 0.38
CA LYS A 229 -19.88 12.10 0.81
C LYS A 229 -19.30 11.72 2.17
N LEU A 230 -18.10 12.20 2.48
CA LEU A 230 -17.48 11.96 3.78
C LEU A 230 -18.19 12.74 4.90
N PHE A 231 -18.64 13.96 4.60
CA PHE A 231 -19.43 14.79 5.50
C PHE A 231 -20.81 14.18 5.77
N GLU A 232 -21.52 13.71 4.73
CA GLU A 232 -22.79 12.98 4.87
C GLU A 232 -22.65 11.74 5.77
N LYS A 233 -21.51 11.05 5.69
CA LYS A 233 -21.17 9.90 6.52
C LYS A 233 -20.58 10.26 7.88
N ARG A 234 -20.50 11.56 8.22
CA ARG A 234 -19.96 12.09 9.47
C ARG A 234 -18.51 11.71 9.75
N CYS A 235 -17.71 11.49 8.70
CA CYS A 235 -16.28 11.21 8.82
C CYS A 235 -15.43 12.48 8.95
N ILE A 236 -15.96 13.63 8.53
CA ILE A 236 -15.30 14.94 8.53
C ILE A 236 -16.30 16.05 8.85
N HIS A 237 -15.78 17.24 9.15
CA HIS A 237 -16.58 18.40 9.58
C HIS A 237 -16.75 19.48 8.50
N THR A 238 -16.09 19.33 7.35
CA THR A 238 -16.17 20.26 6.22
C THR A 238 -16.56 19.52 4.95
N TYR A 239 -17.26 20.19 4.04
CA TYR A 239 -17.66 19.63 2.74
C TYR A 239 -17.14 20.46 1.56
N THR A 240 -16.36 21.51 1.83
CA THR A 240 -15.85 22.44 0.83
C THR A 240 -14.68 21.86 0.04
N CYS A 241 -14.56 22.26 -1.21
CA CYS A 241 -13.46 21.88 -2.10
C CYS A 241 -12.12 22.45 -1.59
N LEU A 242 -11.08 21.62 -1.58
CA LEU A 242 -9.75 22.00 -1.10
C LEU A 242 -9.01 22.98 -2.03
N TRP A 243 -9.44 23.10 -3.28
CA TRP A 243 -8.80 23.96 -4.26
C TRP A 243 -9.43 25.33 -4.35
N CYS A 244 -10.76 25.41 -4.52
CA CYS A 244 -11.43 26.71 -4.60
C CYS A 244 -11.89 27.23 -3.24
N CYS A 245 -12.03 26.38 -2.21
CA CYS A 245 -12.54 26.74 -0.88
C CYS A 245 -13.94 27.39 -0.86
N GLU A 246 -14.64 27.46 -2.00
CA GLU A 246 -15.92 28.15 -2.17
C GLU A 246 -17.10 27.18 -2.30
N GLU A 247 -16.98 26.18 -3.17
CA GLU A 247 -18.07 25.24 -3.47
C GLU A 247 -17.93 23.90 -2.73
N ALA A 248 -19.03 23.14 -2.68
CA ALA A 248 -19.04 21.78 -2.13
C ALA A 248 -18.24 20.81 -3.01
N GLU A 249 -17.38 19.99 -2.41
CA GLU A 249 -16.57 19.02 -3.14
C GLU A 249 -17.41 17.79 -3.54
N THR A 250 -17.96 17.83 -4.75
CA THR A 250 -18.61 16.69 -5.41
C THR A 250 -17.66 16.05 -6.43
N SER A 251 -17.99 14.85 -6.92
CA SER A 251 -17.19 14.20 -7.98
C SER A 251 -17.16 15.05 -9.25
N ASP A 252 -18.27 15.71 -9.57
CA ASP A 252 -18.40 16.60 -10.72
C ASP A 252 -17.55 17.86 -10.54
N HIS A 253 -17.62 18.49 -9.35
CA HIS A 253 -16.85 19.68 -9.05
C HIS A 253 -15.35 19.41 -9.12
N VAL A 254 -14.85 18.42 -8.38
CA VAL A 254 -13.40 18.18 -8.26
C VAL A 254 -12.75 17.66 -9.54
N LEU A 255 -13.49 16.94 -10.39
CA LEU A 255 -12.93 16.35 -11.61
C LEU A 255 -13.18 17.18 -12.86
N TRP A 256 -14.19 18.07 -12.85
CA TRP A 256 -14.58 18.83 -14.04
C TRP A 256 -14.82 20.31 -13.72
N GLN A 257 -15.74 20.66 -12.83
CA GLN A 257 -16.28 22.04 -12.75
C GLN A 257 -15.38 23.03 -11.99
N CYS A 258 -14.49 22.55 -11.12
CA CYS A 258 -13.60 23.37 -10.31
C CYS A 258 -12.67 24.24 -11.17
N GLU A 259 -12.44 25.49 -10.78
CA GLU A 259 -11.56 26.42 -11.49
C GLU A 259 -10.15 25.84 -11.70
N PHE A 260 -9.61 25.15 -10.70
CA PHE A 260 -8.30 24.48 -10.81
C PHE A 260 -8.35 23.30 -11.79
N ALA A 261 -9.40 22.48 -11.75
CA ALA A 261 -9.56 21.37 -12.69
C ALA A 261 -9.69 21.87 -14.13
N GLN A 262 -10.43 22.96 -14.37
CA GLN A 262 -10.54 23.59 -15.68
C GLN A 262 -9.20 24.11 -16.21
N LYS A 263 -8.33 24.66 -15.37
CA LYS A 263 -6.95 25.04 -15.77
C LYS A 263 -6.16 23.82 -16.27
N VAL A 264 -6.25 22.68 -15.58
CA VAL A 264 -5.63 21.40 -16.00
C VAL A 264 -6.21 20.90 -17.31
N TRP A 265 -7.53 20.96 -17.49
CA TRP A 265 -8.17 20.51 -18.75
C TRP A 265 -7.81 21.40 -19.95
N LYS A 266 -7.60 22.71 -19.73
CA LYS A 266 -7.13 23.65 -20.77
C LYS A 266 -5.70 23.39 -21.22
N GLU A 267 -4.81 23.00 -20.29
CA GLU A 267 -3.42 22.61 -20.58
C GLU A 267 -3.27 21.15 -21.04
N CYS A 268 -4.36 20.36 -21.01
CA CYS A 268 -4.32 18.94 -21.34
C CYS A 268 -3.94 18.71 -22.82
N PRO A 269 -2.98 17.81 -23.11
CA PRO A 269 -2.56 17.51 -24.48
C PRO A 269 -3.68 16.98 -25.40
N ALA A 270 -4.75 16.45 -24.80
CA ALA A 270 -5.88 15.88 -25.52
C ALA A 270 -6.73 16.94 -26.27
N ARG A 271 -6.48 18.24 -26.05
CA ARG A 271 -7.20 19.38 -26.65
C ARG A 271 -8.71 19.16 -26.66
N ILE A 272 -9.30 19.16 -25.46
CA ILE A 272 -10.74 19.13 -25.28
C ILE A 272 -11.32 20.39 -25.95
N ARG A 273 -12.07 20.22 -27.03
CA ARG A 273 -12.63 21.33 -27.82
C ARG A 273 -13.56 22.18 -26.94
N ALA A 274 -13.61 23.50 -27.16
CA ALA A 274 -14.35 24.48 -26.35
C ALA A 274 -15.90 24.41 -26.38
N HIS A 275 -16.50 23.27 -26.75
CA HIS A 275 -17.95 23.10 -26.89
C HIS A 275 -18.58 22.23 -25.79
N TYR A 276 -17.79 21.72 -24.85
CA TYR A 276 -18.33 21.04 -23.66
C TYR A 276 -18.73 22.08 -22.62
N ASP A 277 -20.00 22.05 -22.21
CA ASP A 277 -20.49 22.93 -21.16
C ASP A 277 -19.84 22.55 -19.81
N GLU A 278 -19.20 23.55 -19.19
CA GLU A 278 -18.53 23.44 -17.88
C GLU A 278 -19.51 23.04 -16.77
N ARG A 279 -20.83 23.18 -16.98
CA ARG A 279 -21.89 22.78 -16.03
C ARG A 279 -22.34 21.33 -16.16
N THR A 280 -21.89 20.60 -17.17
CA THR A 280 -22.25 19.17 -17.32
C THR A 280 -21.73 18.32 -16.17
N THR A 281 -22.38 17.18 -15.94
CA THR A 281 -21.86 16.19 -14.98
C THR A 281 -20.60 15.52 -15.53
N PHE A 282 -19.70 15.08 -14.66
CA PHE A 282 -18.49 14.37 -15.06
C PHE A 282 -18.80 13.11 -15.88
N LYS A 283 -19.91 12.42 -15.56
CA LYS A 283 -20.38 11.26 -16.31
C LYS A 283 -20.76 11.60 -17.76
N GLU A 284 -21.47 12.71 -17.97
CA GLU A 284 -21.88 13.17 -19.30
C GLU A 284 -20.70 13.71 -20.11
N PHE A 285 -19.76 14.39 -19.46
CA PHE A 285 -18.49 14.79 -20.04
C PHE A 285 -17.73 13.56 -20.57
N ILE A 286 -17.51 12.54 -19.73
CA ILE A 286 -16.80 11.32 -20.15
C ILE A 286 -17.55 10.56 -21.25
N LEU A 287 -18.88 10.49 -21.18
CA LEU A 287 -19.70 9.88 -22.23
C LEU A 287 -19.52 10.60 -23.57
N SER A 288 -19.42 11.93 -23.56
CA SER A 288 -19.19 12.73 -24.76
C SER A 288 -17.75 12.55 -25.28
N CYS A 289 -16.75 12.50 -24.40
CA CYS A 289 -15.37 12.18 -24.79
C CYS A 289 -15.25 10.82 -25.49
N PHE A 290 -15.98 9.79 -25.04
CA PHE A 290 -15.99 8.49 -25.72
C PHE A 290 -16.68 8.50 -27.09
N LYS A 291 -17.52 9.50 -27.39
CA LYS A 291 -18.11 9.68 -28.72
C LYS A 291 -17.18 10.45 -29.66
N ASP A 292 -16.47 11.43 -29.12
CA ASP A 292 -15.74 12.42 -29.91
C ASP A 292 -14.24 12.11 -30.07
N LEU A 293 -13.66 11.33 -29.16
CA LEU A 293 -12.21 11.08 -29.10
C LEU A 293 -11.87 9.60 -29.36
N ALA A 294 -10.83 9.39 -30.17
CA ALA A 294 -10.24 8.07 -30.40
C ALA A 294 -8.99 7.85 -29.54
N SER A 295 -8.49 6.61 -29.51
CA SER A 295 -7.18 6.30 -28.91
C SER A 295 -6.04 6.94 -29.73
N PRO A 296 -5.00 7.51 -29.10
CA PRO A 296 -4.67 7.49 -27.67
C PRO A 296 -5.25 8.66 -26.85
N THR A 297 -6.00 9.55 -27.49
CA THR A 297 -6.48 10.80 -26.87
C THR A 297 -7.48 10.54 -25.76
N ILE A 298 -8.36 9.55 -25.93
CA ILE A 298 -9.29 9.15 -24.87
C ILE A 298 -8.54 8.62 -23.65
N GLU A 299 -7.48 7.83 -23.84
CA GLU A 299 -6.63 7.38 -22.74
C GLU A 299 -6.07 8.58 -21.98
N ILE A 300 -5.51 9.59 -22.67
CA ILE A 300 -5.00 10.82 -22.03
C ILE A 300 -6.08 11.51 -21.18
N VAL A 301 -7.31 11.61 -21.66
CA VAL A 301 -8.42 12.15 -20.85
C VAL A 301 -8.65 11.30 -19.60
N LEU A 302 -8.68 9.97 -19.74
CA LEU A 302 -8.88 9.09 -18.60
C LEU A 302 -7.73 9.18 -17.58
N THR A 303 -6.50 9.38 -18.06
CA THR A 303 -5.31 9.50 -17.23
C THR A 303 -5.24 10.86 -16.52
N THR A 304 -5.60 11.95 -17.20
CA THR A 304 -5.67 13.29 -16.60
C THR A 304 -6.67 13.34 -15.44
N ALA A 305 -7.86 12.77 -15.59
CA ALA A 305 -8.82 12.72 -14.49
C ALA A 305 -8.30 11.90 -13.28
N TRP A 306 -7.56 10.82 -13.53
CA TRP A 306 -6.91 10.07 -12.45
C TRP A 306 -5.79 10.88 -11.77
N SER A 307 -5.00 11.63 -12.54
CA SER A 307 -3.96 12.52 -12.01
C SER A 307 -4.54 13.66 -11.17
N LEU A 308 -5.66 14.26 -11.60
CA LEU A 308 -6.43 15.24 -10.80
C LEU A 308 -6.84 14.66 -9.45
N TRP A 309 -7.47 13.47 -9.47
CA TRP A 309 -7.88 12.80 -8.24
C TRP A 309 -6.70 12.48 -7.32
N ARG A 310 -5.55 12.09 -7.87
CA ARG A 310 -4.32 11.87 -7.10
C ARG A 310 -3.79 13.16 -6.49
N ALA A 311 -3.73 14.24 -7.26
CA ALA A 311 -3.26 15.55 -6.78
C ALA A 311 -4.12 16.05 -5.61
N ARG A 312 -5.45 15.91 -5.71
CA ARG A 312 -6.36 16.23 -4.61
C ARG A 312 -6.06 15.40 -3.36
N ASN A 313 -5.85 14.10 -3.49
CA ASN A 313 -5.54 13.25 -2.34
C ASN A 313 -4.18 13.56 -1.73
N ALA A 314 -3.17 13.89 -2.54
CA ALA A 314 -1.87 14.33 -2.05
C ALA A 314 -1.99 15.66 -1.29
N LEU A 315 -2.83 16.58 -1.74
CA LEU A 315 -3.14 17.81 -0.99
C LEU A 315 -3.80 17.50 0.36
N GLN A 316 -4.80 16.61 0.39
CA GLN A 316 -5.54 16.26 1.61
C GLN A 316 -4.68 15.52 2.65
N TRP A 317 -3.84 14.57 2.22
CA TRP A 317 -3.17 13.63 3.13
C TRP A 317 -1.67 13.88 3.30
N GLU A 318 -1.02 14.51 2.33
CA GLU A 318 0.43 14.75 2.30
C GLU A 318 0.76 16.25 2.31
N ASN A 319 -0.25 17.13 2.34
CA ASN A 319 -0.13 18.58 2.25
C ASN A 319 0.70 19.06 1.04
N LYS A 320 0.67 18.29 -0.05
CA LYS A 320 1.46 18.52 -1.26
C LYS A 320 0.63 19.26 -2.31
N CYS A 321 1.06 20.48 -2.65
CA CYS A 321 0.49 21.24 -3.76
C CYS A 321 1.16 20.86 -5.09
N SER A 322 0.38 20.30 -6.03
CA SER A 322 0.83 20.05 -7.40
C SER A 322 0.41 21.20 -8.31
N ASN A 323 1.31 21.66 -9.18
CA ASN A 323 0.98 22.64 -10.22
C ASN A 323 0.33 21.97 -11.44
N VAL A 324 -0.29 22.79 -12.30
CA VAL A 324 -1.05 22.35 -13.49
C VAL A 324 -0.15 21.55 -14.45
N SER A 325 1.06 22.04 -14.70
CA SER A 325 2.02 21.42 -15.63
C SER A 325 2.50 20.04 -15.15
N GLU A 326 2.73 19.84 -13.85
CA GLU A 326 3.07 18.54 -13.24
C GLU A 326 1.94 17.52 -13.44
N ILE A 327 0.69 17.94 -13.27
CA ILE A 327 -0.48 17.07 -13.45
C ILE A 327 -0.58 16.65 -14.92
N CYS A 328 -0.43 17.58 -15.86
CA CYS A 328 -0.46 17.32 -17.30
C CYS A 328 0.70 16.42 -17.75
N LEU A 329 1.93 16.65 -17.27
CA LEU A 329 3.10 15.81 -17.52
C LEU A 329 2.87 14.39 -16.97
N SER A 330 2.36 14.26 -15.74
CA SER A 330 2.09 12.94 -15.14
C SER A 330 1.04 12.13 -15.91
N ALA A 331 0.09 12.81 -16.56
CA ALA A 331 -0.95 12.20 -17.40
C ALA A 331 -0.45 11.80 -18.79
N ALA A 332 0.52 12.56 -19.34
CA ALA A 332 1.14 12.33 -20.65
C ALA A 332 2.24 11.25 -20.62
N VAL A 333 2.90 11.03 -19.48
CA VAL A 333 4.02 10.08 -19.30
C VAL A 333 3.56 8.61 -19.25
N TRP A 334 2.26 8.30 -19.34
CA TRP A 334 1.82 6.91 -19.49
C TRP A 334 1.95 6.46 -20.95
N SER A 335 3.21 6.32 -21.37
CA SER A 335 3.57 5.50 -22.52
C SER A 335 3.09 4.07 -22.24
N GLN A 336 2.38 3.50 -23.22
CA GLN A 336 2.08 2.07 -23.24
C GLN A 336 3.37 1.29 -23.02
N TRP A 337 3.30 0.21 -22.23
CA TRP A 337 4.37 -0.78 -22.21
C TRP A 337 4.69 -1.15 -23.66
N LYS A 338 5.93 -0.91 -24.08
CA LYS A 338 6.42 -1.26 -25.42
C LYS A 338 7.22 -2.55 -25.31
N THR A 339 7.13 -3.37 -26.34
CA THR A 339 8.07 -4.47 -26.50
C THR A 339 9.48 -3.91 -26.63
N PRO A 340 10.48 -4.60 -26.08
CA PRO A 340 11.87 -4.20 -26.22
C PRO A 340 12.30 -4.29 -27.69
N ALA A 341 13.39 -3.61 -28.03
CA ALA A 341 13.97 -3.69 -29.38
C ALA A 341 14.30 -5.16 -29.77
N PRO A 342 14.42 -5.48 -31.08
CA PRO A 342 14.88 -6.79 -31.50
C PRO A 342 16.19 -7.18 -30.80
N ASN A 343 16.30 -8.45 -30.39
CA ASN A 343 17.42 -9.00 -29.59
C ASN A 343 17.63 -8.36 -28.20
N HIS A 344 16.64 -7.63 -27.70
CA HIS A 344 16.60 -7.12 -26.32
C HIS A 344 15.50 -7.81 -25.52
N TYR A 345 15.67 -7.79 -24.21
CA TYR A 345 14.76 -8.36 -23.24
C TYR A 345 14.33 -7.28 -22.25
N LYS A 346 13.03 -7.21 -21.95
CA LYS A 346 12.51 -6.25 -20.98
C LYS A 346 12.37 -6.91 -19.62
N LEU A 347 13.08 -6.40 -18.63
CA LEU A 347 13.11 -6.91 -17.26
C LEU A 347 12.23 -6.03 -16.36
N ASN A 348 11.22 -6.65 -15.78
CA ASN A 348 10.30 -6.02 -14.84
C ASN A 348 10.46 -6.64 -13.46
N VAL A 349 10.67 -5.79 -12.45
CA VAL A 349 10.83 -6.18 -11.04
C VAL A 349 9.66 -5.64 -10.24
N ALA A 350 9.03 -6.50 -9.45
CA ALA A 350 8.04 -6.12 -8.46
C ALA A 350 8.41 -6.78 -7.13
N TYR A 351 8.29 -6.03 -6.04
CA TYR A 351 8.51 -6.59 -4.72
C TYR A 351 7.49 -6.04 -3.73
N SER A 352 7.24 -6.77 -2.65
CA SER A 352 6.29 -6.42 -1.61
C SER A 352 6.91 -6.66 -0.25
N LEU A 353 6.98 -5.61 0.56
CA LEU A 353 7.56 -5.65 1.90
C LEU A 353 6.50 -6.08 2.92
N ASN A 354 6.88 -6.98 3.84
CA ASN A 354 6.14 -7.23 5.07
C ASN A 354 6.93 -6.64 6.25
N PRO A 355 6.52 -5.46 6.77
CA PRO A 355 7.25 -4.77 7.85
C PRO A 355 7.35 -5.59 9.14
N GLY A 356 6.40 -6.50 9.41
CA GLY A 356 6.34 -7.22 10.68
C GLY A 356 7.32 -8.39 10.82
N HIS A 357 8.00 -8.82 9.76
CA HIS A 357 8.80 -10.05 9.76
C HIS A 357 10.15 -9.95 9.01
N ASN A 358 10.60 -8.76 8.60
CA ASN A 358 11.80 -8.59 7.76
C ASN A 358 11.83 -9.51 6.52
N LEU A 359 10.65 -9.76 5.94
CA LEU A 359 10.47 -10.60 4.77
C LEU A 359 9.90 -9.77 3.62
N ALA A 360 10.44 -9.97 2.43
CA ALA A 360 9.93 -9.37 1.21
C ALA A 360 9.71 -10.44 0.15
N GLY A 361 8.59 -10.36 -0.55
CA GLY A 361 8.33 -11.16 -1.75
C GLY A 361 8.88 -10.42 -2.97
N LEU A 362 9.59 -11.12 -3.85
CA LEU A 362 10.11 -10.60 -5.12
C LEU A 362 9.52 -11.42 -6.27
N GLY A 363 8.96 -10.71 -7.24
CA GLY A 363 8.59 -11.22 -8.55
C GLY A 363 9.41 -10.54 -9.65
N VAL A 364 10.00 -11.34 -10.53
CA VAL A 364 10.73 -10.88 -11.71
C VAL A 364 10.07 -11.49 -12.94
N LEU A 365 9.88 -10.67 -13.97
CA LEU A 365 9.38 -11.11 -15.26
C LEU A 365 10.26 -10.55 -16.37
N VAL A 366 10.74 -11.41 -17.25
CA VAL A 366 11.54 -11.03 -18.41
C VAL A 366 10.78 -11.38 -19.68
N ARG A 367 10.64 -10.41 -20.59
CA ARG A 367 9.93 -10.57 -21.87
C ARG A 367 10.85 -10.32 -23.05
N ASP A 368 10.61 -11.02 -24.15
CA ASP A 368 11.34 -10.80 -25.42
C ASP A 368 10.70 -9.69 -26.27
N SER A 369 11.26 -9.47 -27.47
CA SER A 369 10.78 -8.49 -28.44
C SER A 369 9.41 -8.79 -29.05
N SER A 370 8.93 -10.03 -28.96
CA SER A 370 7.55 -10.42 -29.31
C SER A 370 6.57 -10.11 -28.18
N GLY A 371 7.09 -9.82 -27.00
CA GLY A 371 6.35 -9.60 -25.76
C GLY A 371 5.99 -10.87 -25.01
N ASP A 372 6.50 -12.02 -25.46
CA ASP A 372 6.35 -13.30 -24.80
C ASP A 372 7.25 -13.37 -23.57
N VAL A 373 6.86 -14.20 -22.59
CA VAL A 373 7.62 -14.36 -21.36
C VAL A 373 8.82 -15.27 -21.64
N ALA A 374 10.01 -14.70 -21.60
CA ALA A 374 11.26 -15.44 -21.75
C ALA A 374 11.68 -16.12 -20.44
N ALA A 375 11.49 -15.45 -19.30
CA ALA A 375 11.84 -15.99 -17.99
C ALA A 375 11.01 -15.35 -16.87
N ALA A 376 10.83 -16.06 -15.75
CA ALA A 376 10.16 -15.54 -14.56
C ALA A 376 10.78 -16.12 -13.28
N LEU A 377 10.84 -15.30 -12.23
CA LEU A 377 11.29 -15.70 -10.90
C LEU A 377 10.29 -15.21 -9.86
N CYS A 378 9.98 -16.05 -8.88
CA CYS A 378 9.29 -15.64 -7.65
C CYS A 378 10.09 -16.18 -6.47
N THR A 379 10.53 -15.29 -5.58
CA THR A 379 11.34 -15.68 -4.42
C THR A 379 11.01 -14.83 -3.20
N ARG A 380 11.48 -15.28 -2.05
CA ARG A 380 11.44 -14.53 -0.79
C ARG A 380 12.85 -14.11 -0.45
N LEU A 381 13.00 -12.86 -0.06
CA LEU A 381 14.24 -12.32 0.48
C LEU A 381 14.02 -11.87 1.91
N ARG A 382 15.00 -12.15 2.77
CA ARG A 382 15.17 -11.40 4.00
C ARG A 382 15.80 -10.06 3.66
N TRP A 383 15.26 -9.00 4.23
CA TRP A 383 15.81 -7.66 4.10
C TRP A 383 16.13 -7.16 5.50
N ASP A 384 17.38 -6.74 5.67
CA ASP A 384 17.90 -6.12 6.87
C ASP A 384 18.45 -4.77 6.37
N GLY A 385 17.66 -3.70 6.51
CA GLY A 385 17.99 -2.42 5.89
C GLY A 385 16.77 -1.54 5.67
N ASP A 386 16.99 -0.39 5.04
CA ASP A 386 15.91 0.51 4.65
C ASP A 386 15.23 0.07 3.34
N VAL A 387 14.14 0.75 2.99
CA VAL A 387 13.36 0.46 1.78
C VAL A 387 14.23 0.61 0.52
N PHE A 388 15.22 1.50 0.54
CA PHE A 388 16.15 1.73 -0.56
C PHE A 388 17.04 0.51 -0.80
N GLN A 389 17.65 -0.06 0.25
CA GLN A 389 18.44 -1.28 0.16
C GLN A 389 17.60 -2.47 -0.30
N ALA A 390 16.33 -2.56 0.12
CA ALA A 390 15.43 -3.59 -0.38
C ALA A 390 15.21 -3.48 -1.91
N HIS A 391 15.03 -2.27 -2.45
CA HIS A 391 14.95 -2.05 -3.90
C HIS A 391 16.25 -2.46 -4.62
N ALA A 392 17.39 -2.02 -4.11
CA ALA A 392 18.69 -2.31 -4.70
C ALA A 392 18.96 -3.82 -4.73
N ARG A 393 18.67 -4.52 -3.64
CA ARG A 393 18.83 -5.98 -3.53
C ARG A 393 17.85 -6.73 -4.44
N ALA A 394 16.59 -6.29 -4.52
CA ALA A 394 15.61 -6.87 -5.44
C ALA A 394 16.06 -6.74 -6.90
N LEU A 395 16.57 -5.57 -7.29
CA LEU A 395 17.10 -5.33 -8.62
C LEU A 395 18.33 -6.20 -8.91
N LEU A 396 19.27 -6.31 -7.95
CA LEU A 396 20.46 -7.15 -8.09
C LEU A 396 20.10 -8.62 -8.32
N ILE A 397 19.16 -9.17 -7.53
CA ILE A 397 18.68 -10.54 -7.70
C ILE A 397 18.05 -10.74 -9.08
N ALA A 398 17.26 -9.76 -9.54
CA ALA A 398 16.61 -9.82 -10.85
C ALA A 398 17.63 -9.80 -12.01
N LEU A 399 18.64 -8.94 -11.91
CA LEU A 399 19.74 -8.86 -12.88
C LEU A 399 20.57 -10.15 -12.89
N GLN A 400 20.92 -10.67 -11.72
CA GLN A 400 21.63 -11.94 -11.60
C GLN A 400 20.83 -13.09 -12.21
N PHE A 401 19.52 -13.16 -11.93
CA PHE A 401 18.63 -14.14 -12.52
C PHE A 401 18.62 -14.08 -14.05
N ALA A 402 18.51 -12.88 -14.62
CA ALA A 402 18.55 -12.71 -16.08
C ALA A 402 19.92 -13.08 -16.66
N TYR A 403 21.00 -12.75 -15.97
CA TYR A 403 22.36 -13.11 -16.35
C TYR A 403 22.55 -14.64 -16.35
N ASP A 404 22.12 -15.32 -15.29
CA ASP A 404 22.21 -16.78 -15.14
C ASP A 404 21.34 -17.50 -16.17
N ALA A 405 20.22 -16.90 -16.57
CA ALA A 405 19.36 -17.37 -17.65
C ALA A 405 19.92 -17.10 -19.07
N GLY A 406 21.10 -16.48 -19.20
CA GLY A 406 21.73 -16.19 -20.50
C GLY A 406 21.20 -14.94 -21.21
N LEU A 407 20.40 -14.10 -20.54
CA LEU A 407 19.82 -12.88 -21.11
C LEU A 407 20.78 -11.71 -20.88
N ARG A 408 21.26 -11.05 -21.96
CA ARG A 408 22.34 -10.05 -21.88
C ARG A 408 21.90 -8.63 -22.19
N ASN A 409 21.10 -8.44 -23.24
CA ASN A 409 20.63 -7.12 -23.66
C ASN A 409 19.33 -6.78 -22.92
N LEU A 410 19.44 -6.17 -21.73
CA LEU A 410 18.29 -5.92 -20.86
C LEU A 410 17.85 -4.45 -20.91
N GLU A 411 16.57 -4.22 -21.19
CA GLU A 411 15.87 -2.97 -20.87
C GLU A 411 15.21 -3.13 -19.50
N VAL A 412 15.70 -2.38 -18.50
CA VAL A 412 15.29 -2.57 -17.10
C VAL A 412 14.45 -1.39 -16.61
N ASP A 413 13.22 -1.67 -16.18
CA ASP A 413 12.37 -0.65 -15.55
C ASP A 413 12.68 -0.57 -14.05
N VAL A 414 13.31 0.52 -13.60
CA VAL A 414 13.66 0.75 -12.19
C VAL A 414 12.60 1.63 -11.52
N GLY A 415 11.87 1.07 -10.56
CA GLY A 415 10.79 1.77 -9.85
C GLY A 415 11.25 2.81 -8.82
N CYS A 416 12.54 2.82 -8.47
CA CYS A 416 13.14 3.76 -7.52
C CYS A 416 13.99 4.81 -8.28
N GLN A 417 13.51 6.06 -8.33
CA GLN A 417 14.22 7.14 -9.02
C GLN A 417 15.58 7.45 -8.41
N GLU A 418 15.72 7.34 -7.09
CA GLU A 418 16.99 7.57 -6.39
C GLU A 418 18.04 6.52 -6.81
N LEU A 419 17.66 5.24 -6.84
CA LEU A 419 18.53 4.16 -7.28
C LEU A 419 18.91 4.31 -8.75
N LEU A 420 17.95 4.67 -9.61
CA LEU A 420 18.21 4.96 -11.02
C LEU A 420 19.21 6.11 -11.16
N GLY A 421 19.02 7.20 -10.41
CA GLY A 421 19.94 8.33 -10.39
C GLY A 421 21.36 7.93 -9.98
N LEU A 422 21.51 7.07 -8.97
CA LEU A 422 22.81 6.57 -8.52
C LEU A 422 23.48 5.66 -9.55
N ILE A 423 22.75 4.76 -10.19
CA ILE A 423 23.27 3.87 -11.25
C ILE A 423 23.67 4.69 -12.50
N SER A 424 22.89 5.73 -12.83
CA SER A 424 23.13 6.57 -14.01
C SER A 424 24.25 7.60 -13.84
N LYS A 425 24.80 7.81 -12.63
CA LYS A 425 25.88 8.77 -12.40
C LYS A 425 27.21 8.42 -13.08
N GLY A 426 27.35 7.22 -13.66
CA GLY A 426 28.52 6.81 -14.46
C GLY A 426 29.78 6.50 -13.63
N SER A 427 29.93 7.09 -12.45
CA SER A 427 30.90 6.68 -11.43
C SER A 427 30.25 5.69 -10.44
N PRO A 428 30.96 4.67 -9.96
CA PRO A 428 30.39 3.77 -8.97
C PRO A 428 30.18 4.52 -7.64
N CYS A 429 29.03 4.30 -7.01
CA CYS A 429 28.73 4.82 -5.67
C CYS A 429 29.19 3.81 -4.62
N PHE A 430 30.28 4.12 -3.95
CA PHE A 430 30.89 3.27 -2.95
C PHE A 430 30.61 3.80 -1.54
N ALA A 431 30.15 2.93 -0.64
CA ALA A 431 30.08 3.25 0.76
C ALA A 431 31.50 3.17 1.35
N SER A 432 31.99 4.23 1.99
CA SER A 432 33.28 4.20 2.66
C SER A 432 33.33 3.15 3.76
N MET A 433 34.47 2.47 3.89
CA MET A 433 34.70 1.45 4.91
C MET A 433 35.81 1.95 5.85
N GLY A 434 35.63 1.79 7.16
CA GLY A 434 36.65 2.21 8.12
C GLY A 434 36.46 1.61 9.50
N VAL A 435 37.50 1.68 10.31
CA VAL A 435 37.52 1.19 11.69
C VAL A 435 38.12 2.25 12.59
N LYS A 436 37.44 2.54 13.70
CA LYS A 436 37.96 3.36 14.80
C LYS A 436 38.38 2.46 15.95
N LEU A 437 39.65 2.52 16.31
CA LEU A 437 40.18 1.92 17.53
C LEU A 437 40.19 2.99 18.60
N VAL A 438 39.35 2.88 19.63
CA VAL A 438 39.21 3.89 20.70
C VAL A 438 39.41 3.28 22.07
N THR A 439 40.10 4.01 22.94
CA THR A 439 40.31 3.66 24.35
C THR A 439 39.86 4.82 25.24
N TYR A 440 39.38 4.49 26.45
CA TYR A 440 38.93 5.46 27.44
C TYR A 440 39.55 5.16 28.80
N PHE A 441 40.40 6.07 29.27
CA PHE A 441 41.12 6.00 30.55
C PHE A 441 40.94 7.32 31.31
N PRO A 442 39.92 7.44 32.19
CA PRO A 442 39.58 8.71 32.84
C PRO A 442 40.70 9.26 33.74
N GLN A 443 41.56 8.39 34.27
CA GLN A 443 42.69 8.79 35.10
C GLN A 443 43.83 9.44 34.32
N ASN A 444 43.84 9.38 32.97
CA ASN A 444 44.90 9.98 32.16
C ASN A 444 45.10 11.49 32.42
N SER A 445 44.08 12.18 32.91
CA SER A 445 44.22 13.58 33.32
C SER A 445 45.24 13.82 34.43
N THR A 446 45.53 12.82 35.28
CA THR A 446 46.59 12.93 36.31
C THR A 446 47.99 12.78 35.71
N LEU A 447 48.08 12.28 34.48
CA LEU A 447 49.30 12.10 33.71
C LEU A 447 49.45 13.15 32.59
N ASN A 448 48.59 14.18 32.56
CA ASN A 448 48.50 15.15 31.47
C ASN A 448 48.26 14.53 30.08
N LEU A 449 47.62 13.36 30.03
CA LEU A 449 47.19 12.72 28.78
C LEU A 449 45.67 12.90 28.57
N PRO A 450 45.19 12.92 27.31
CA PRO A 450 43.78 12.84 27.01
C PRO A 450 43.11 11.59 27.62
N GLY A 451 41.89 11.75 28.12
CA GLY A 451 41.09 10.62 28.64
C GLY A 451 40.59 9.67 27.55
N VAL A 452 40.55 10.13 26.29
CA VAL A 452 40.19 9.35 25.11
C VAL A 452 41.35 9.39 24.13
N HIS A 453 41.77 8.23 23.65
CA HIS A 453 42.72 8.10 22.55
C HIS A 453 42.09 7.24 21.46
N ALA A 454 42.23 7.64 20.20
CA ALA A 454 41.76 6.85 19.08
C ALA A 454 42.66 6.95 17.84
N SER A 455 42.65 5.88 17.05
CA SER A 455 43.19 5.84 15.69
C SER A 455 42.08 5.41 14.74
N TYR A 456 42.05 6.00 13.55
CA TYR A 456 41.05 5.69 12.53
C TYR A 456 41.74 5.19 11.26
N VAL A 457 41.28 4.07 10.72
CA VAL A 457 41.77 3.50 9.46
C VAL A 457 40.64 3.49 8.43
N LEU A 458 40.86 4.14 7.29
CA LEU A 458 39.93 4.20 6.17
C LEU A 458 40.38 3.22 5.07
N PHE A 459 39.43 2.50 4.49
CA PHE A 459 39.65 1.50 3.45
C PHE A 459 38.84 1.81 2.19
N SER A 460 39.38 1.39 1.05
CA SER A 460 38.65 1.29 -0.20
C SER A 460 37.63 0.17 -0.08
N SER A 461 36.36 0.49 -0.23
CA SER A 461 35.30 -0.53 -0.22
C SER A 461 35.30 -1.42 -1.46
N ILE A 462 36.12 -1.09 -2.47
CA ILE A 462 36.27 -1.86 -3.70
C ILE A 462 37.31 -2.97 -3.51
N THR A 463 38.49 -2.59 -3.03
CA THR A 463 39.68 -3.44 -3.02
C THR A 463 40.04 -3.93 -1.63
N GLY A 464 39.43 -3.36 -0.58
CA GLY A 464 39.83 -3.55 0.81
C GLY A 464 41.16 -2.88 1.16
N GLN A 465 41.79 -2.16 0.23
CA GLN A 465 43.07 -1.49 0.46
C GLN A 465 42.91 -0.36 1.49
N THR A 466 43.84 -0.26 2.44
CA THR A 466 43.94 0.89 3.33
C THR A 466 44.24 2.17 2.54
N LEU A 467 43.35 3.15 2.62
CA LEU A 467 43.49 4.46 1.99
C LEU A 467 44.21 5.44 2.90
N ALA A 468 43.90 5.43 4.19
CA ALA A 468 44.49 6.35 5.15
C ALA A 468 44.46 5.80 6.58
N SER A 469 45.45 6.20 7.37
CA SER A 469 45.46 6.09 8.82
C SER A 469 45.51 7.50 9.40
N MET A 470 44.59 7.82 10.31
CA MET A 470 44.37 9.16 10.83
C MET A 470 44.31 9.16 12.37
N ASP A 471 44.58 10.32 12.97
CA ASP A 471 44.34 10.54 14.39
C ASP A 471 42.82 10.56 14.66
N GLY A 472 42.33 9.48 15.26
CA GLY A 472 40.93 9.32 15.62
C GLY A 472 40.53 10.15 16.85
N THR A 473 41.50 10.62 17.64
CA THR A 473 41.28 11.45 18.83
C THR A 473 40.76 12.82 18.40
N VAL A 474 41.49 13.49 17.51
CA VAL A 474 41.07 14.78 16.94
C VAL A 474 39.77 14.64 16.15
N LEU A 475 39.66 13.57 15.33
CA LEU A 475 38.45 13.30 14.56
C LEU A 475 37.21 13.18 15.47
N THR A 476 37.36 12.54 16.63
CA THR A 476 36.27 12.39 17.61
C THR A 476 35.82 13.73 18.18
N LEU A 477 36.72 14.68 18.42
CA LEU A 477 36.35 16.01 18.92
C LEU A 477 35.48 16.78 17.91
N TYR A 478 35.88 16.79 16.64
CA TYR A 478 35.14 17.46 15.57
C TYR A 478 33.81 16.78 15.29
N ARG A 479 33.79 15.46 15.07
CA ARG A 479 32.55 14.77 14.70
C ARG A 479 31.50 14.85 15.81
N THR A 480 31.91 14.77 17.08
CA THR A 480 30.99 14.82 18.23
C THR A 480 30.39 16.22 18.40
N SER A 481 31.22 17.26 18.27
CA SER A 481 30.74 18.63 18.36
C SER A 481 29.83 19.00 17.18
N CYS A 482 30.15 18.58 15.95
CA CYS A 482 29.30 18.81 14.77
C CYS A 482 27.92 18.17 14.89
N VAL A 483 27.81 16.97 15.49
CA VAL A 483 26.50 16.33 15.76
C VAL A 483 25.66 17.20 16.70
N SER A 484 26.27 17.71 17.77
CA SER A 484 25.62 18.57 18.77
C SER A 484 25.22 19.93 18.17
N GLY A 485 26.07 20.51 17.32
CA GLY A 485 25.76 21.71 16.55
C GLY A 485 24.61 21.49 15.56
N LEU A 486 24.57 20.34 14.87
CA LEU A 486 23.48 20.00 13.97
C LEU A 486 22.15 19.82 14.72
N ALA A 487 22.17 19.14 15.86
CA ALA A 487 21.01 19.01 16.74
C ALA A 487 20.53 20.39 17.22
N THR A 488 21.45 21.26 17.65
CA THR A 488 21.14 22.65 18.03
C THR A 488 20.51 23.43 16.88
N LYS A 489 21.02 23.26 15.65
CA LYS A 489 20.47 23.91 14.46
C LYS A 489 19.00 23.56 14.22
N ILE A 490 18.56 22.38 14.64
CA ILE A 490 17.18 21.87 14.46
C ILE A 490 16.33 22.14 15.72
N LEU A 491 16.90 22.00 16.91
CA LEU A 491 16.16 21.90 18.18
C LEU A 491 16.22 23.15 19.05
N ALA A 492 17.21 24.02 18.88
CA ALA A 492 17.29 25.29 19.61
C ALA A 492 16.48 26.38 18.90
N ARG A 493 16.11 27.43 19.63
CA ARG A 493 15.45 28.60 19.02
C ARG A 493 16.41 29.31 18.06
N ASN A 494 15.88 30.10 17.13
CA ASN A 494 16.70 30.84 16.16
C ASN A 494 17.32 32.10 16.79
N ASP A 495 16.67 32.66 17.81
CA ASP A 495 17.01 33.87 18.54
C ASP A 495 17.80 33.60 19.83
N CYS A 496 18.51 32.46 19.92
CA CYS A 496 19.38 32.17 21.06
C CYS A 496 20.56 33.15 21.12
N GLU A 497 20.80 33.76 22.27
CA GLU A 497 21.89 34.74 22.47
C GLU A 497 22.95 34.23 23.44
N THR A 498 22.58 33.38 24.41
CA THR A 498 23.48 32.89 25.46
C THR A 498 23.68 31.38 25.40
N LEU A 499 24.95 30.95 25.29
CA LEU A 499 25.39 29.56 25.46
C LEU A 499 26.03 29.39 26.84
N VAL A 500 25.64 28.36 27.57
CA VAL A 500 26.30 27.92 28.80
C VAL A 500 27.02 26.60 28.51
N MET A 501 28.34 26.59 28.66
CA MET A 501 29.17 25.41 28.46
C MET A 501 29.59 24.85 29.83
N ILE A 502 29.12 23.64 30.15
CA ILE A 502 29.41 22.93 31.39
C ILE A 502 30.47 21.85 31.11
N GLY A 503 31.64 22.06 31.70
CA GLY A 503 32.85 21.28 31.46
C GLY A 503 33.86 22.08 30.62
N ALA A 504 35.13 22.01 31.02
CA ALA A 504 36.25 22.65 30.33
C ALA A 504 37.30 21.62 29.91
N GLY A 505 36.84 20.48 29.39
CA GLY A 505 37.70 19.43 28.81
C GLY A 505 37.99 19.65 27.32
N ALA A 506 38.71 18.70 26.70
CA ALA A 506 39.13 18.79 25.30
C ALA A 506 37.97 18.98 24.29
N LEU A 507 36.76 18.51 24.63
CA LEU A 507 35.57 18.63 23.78
C LEU A 507 34.90 20.02 23.85
N ALA A 508 35.05 20.73 24.97
CA ALA A 508 34.37 22.00 25.22
C ALA A 508 34.68 23.08 24.18
N PRO A 509 35.95 23.37 23.80
CA PRO A 509 36.22 24.35 22.75
C PRO A 509 35.54 23.97 21.42
N HIS A 510 35.48 22.69 21.08
CA HIS A 510 34.88 22.21 19.84
C HIS A 510 33.35 22.35 19.86
N LEU A 511 32.70 22.03 20.99
CA LEU A 511 31.27 22.24 21.17
C LEU A 511 30.89 23.71 21.07
N ILE A 512 31.65 24.60 21.72
CA ILE A 512 31.43 26.04 21.62
C ILE A 512 31.49 26.49 20.15
N LYS A 513 32.54 26.08 19.40
CA LYS A 513 32.69 26.40 17.98
C LYS A 513 31.52 25.87 17.13
N ALA A 514 31.08 24.64 17.38
CA ALA A 514 29.97 24.03 16.65
C ALA A 514 28.63 24.73 16.95
N HIS A 515 28.36 25.09 18.20
CA HIS A 515 27.15 25.81 18.60
C HIS A 515 27.12 27.22 18.03
N LEU A 516 28.24 27.97 18.10
CA LEU A 516 28.38 29.28 17.45
C LEU A 516 28.16 29.20 15.92
N SER A 517 28.65 28.13 15.28
CA SER A 517 28.43 27.90 13.85
C SER A 517 26.96 27.56 13.52
N ALA A 518 26.30 26.80 14.40
CA ALA A 518 24.89 26.42 14.25
C ALA A 518 23.92 27.58 14.55
N ARG A 519 24.32 28.47 15.46
CA ARG A 519 23.56 29.63 15.92
C ARG A 519 24.45 30.89 15.92
N PRO A 520 24.57 31.55 14.76
CA PRO A 520 25.29 32.81 14.64
C PRO A 520 24.66 33.98 15.41
N SER A 521 23.48 33.80 16.02
CA SER A 521 22.83 34.76 16.92
C SER A 521 23.43 34.79 18.32
N LEU A 522 24.22 33.78 18.71
CA LEU A 522 24.90 33.74 19.99
C LEU A 522 25.89 34.91 20.12
N ARG A 523 25.83 35.61 21.25
CA ARG A 523 26.67 36.76 21.60
C ARG A 523 27.41 36.56 22.91
N ARG A 524 27.00 35.60 23.73
CA ARG A 524 27.55 35.36 25.06
C ARG A 524 27.77 33.87 25.30
N VAL A 525 28.96 33.51 25.76
CA VAL A 525 29.34 32.15 26.14
C VAL A 525 29.84 32.16 27.58
N ILE A 526 29.14 31.44 28.45
CA ILE A 526 29.46 31.32 29.87
C ILE A 526 30.00 29.92 30.14
N ILE A 527 31.23 29.82 30.60
CA ILE A 527 31.92 28.55 30.82
C ILE A 527 31.95 28.25 32.32
N TRP A 528 31.57 27.03 32.68
CA TRP A 528 31.70 26.53 34.05
C TRP A 528 32.42 25.20 34.06
N ASN A 529 33.23 24.98 35.09
CA ASN A 529 33.87 23.72 35.34
C ASN A 529 34.12 23.55 36.84
N ARG A 530 34.05 22.31 37.35
CA ARG A 530 34.33 22.00 38.76
C ARG A 530 35.67 22.59 39.26
N THR A 531 36.67 22.63 38.38
CA THR A 531 37.91 23.37 38.61
C THR A 531 37.81 24.70 37.90
N THR A 532 37.57 25.78 38.64
CA THR A 532 37.33 27.14 38.12
C THR A 532 38.44 27.60 37.18
N GLU A 533 39.69 27.31 37.51
CA GLU A 533 40.84 27.73 36.70
C GLU A 533 40.77 27.20 35.25
N LYS A 534 40.27 25.96 35.06
CA LYS A 534 40.10 25.42 33.71
C LYS A 534 39.04 26.17 32.91
N ALA A 535 37.98 26.66 33.56
CA ALA A 535 36.95 27.46 32.91
C ALA A 535 37.50 28.84 32.51
N LYS A 536 38.29 29.47 33.39
CA LYS A 536 38.99 30.74 33.12
C LYS A 536 39.94 30.61 31.93
N ASN A 537 40.82 29.60 31.96
CA ASN A 537 41.77 29.34 30.88
C ASN A 537 41.07 29.08 29.54
N LEU A 538 39.99 28.31 29.52
CA LEU A 538 39.23 28.07 28.29
C LEU A 538 38.55 29.36 27.78
N ALA A 539 38.02 30.19 28.68
CA ALA A 539 37.43 31.48 28.29
C ALA A 539 38.48 32.45 27.72
N GLU A 540 39.72 32.40 28.21
CA GLU A 540 40.85 33.15 27.63
C GLU A 540 41.27 32.60 26.27
N GLU A 541 41.46 31.28 26.16
CA GLU A 541 41.78 30.61 24.89
C GLU A 541 40.75 30.93 23.79
N MET A 542 39.45 30.92 24.13
CA MET A 542 38.38 31.24 23.19
C MET A 542 38.35 32.73 22.80
N ARG A 543 38.81 33.64 23.67
CA ARG A 543 38.95 35.08 23.34
C ARG A 543 40.13 35.35 22.40
N GLU A 544 41.21 34.60 22.54
CA GLU A 544 42.41 34.74 21.70
C GLU A 544 42.25 34.12 20.31
N ASN A 545 41.34 33.16 20.15
CA ASN A 545 41.06 32.51 18.87
C ASN A 545 40.41 33.48 17.87
N ALA A 546 41.10 33.77 16.76
CA ALA A 546 40.55 34.56 15.65
C ALA A 546 39.31 33.89 15.03
N GLY A 547 38.22 34.65 14.83
CA GLY A 547 37.01 34.18 14.12
C GLY A 547 35.69 34.23 14.90
N PHE A 548 35.67 34.75 16.13
CA PHE A 548 34.45 34.92 16.95
C PHE A 548 34.17 36.38 17.32
N ASP A 549 34.38 37.29 16.37
CA ASP A 549 34.16 38.72 16.58
C ASP A 549 32.72 39.00 17.05
N GLY A 550 32.59 39.72 18.17
CA GLY A 550 31.29 40.06 18.76
C GLY A 550 30.70 39.01 19.71
N VAL A 551 31.44 37.97 20.06
CA VAL A 551 31.06 37.01 21.12
C VAL A 551 31.85 37.30 22.40
N CYS A 552 31.14 37.50 23.52
CA CYS A 552 31.73 37.62 24.84
C CYS A 552 31.91 36.23 25.46
N PHE A 553 33.14 35.90 25.85
CA PHE A 553 33.44 34.68 26.60
C PHE A 553 33.78 35.03 28.05
N GLU A 554 33.10 34.38 28.98
CA GLU A 554 33.30 34.55 30.41
C GLU A 554 33.26 33.22 31.14
N SER A 555 33.77 33.21 32.36
CA SER A 555 33.65 32.08 33.28
C SER A 555 32.87 32.49 34.51
N ASN A 556 32.13 31.57 35.09
CA ASN A 556 31.37 31.79 36.31
C ASN A 556 31.57 30.62 37.27
N GLU A 557 31.56 30.88 38.57
CA GLU A 557 31.76 29.88 39.62
C GLU A 557 30.43 29.24 40.07
N CYS A 558 29.32 29.99 39.98
CA CYS A 558 27.99 29.58 40.41
C CYS A 558 27.21 28.90 39.27
N LEU A 559 27.22 27.58 39.25
CA LEU A 559 26.51 26.77 38.25
C LEU A 559 24.99 27.04 38.26
N GLU A 560 24.40 27.17 39.45
CA GLU A 560 22.95 27.30 39.61
C GLU A 560 22.41 28.59 38.98
N GLU A 561 23.20 29.67 39.03
CA GLU A 561 22.86 30.95 38.41
C GLU A 561 22.92 30.89 36.89
N ILE A 562 23.97 30.28 36.33
CA ILE A 562 24.22 30.34 34.89
C ILE A 562 23.32 29.40 34.09
N VAL A 563 22.89 28.25 34.64
CA VAL A 563 21.99 27.33 33.93
C VAL A 563 20.70 28.03 33.54
N GLY A 564 20.18 28.93 34.38
CA GLY A 564 18.99 29.73 34.09
C GLY A 564 19.18 30.83 33.05
N LEU A 565 20.42 31.20 32.72
CA LEU A 565 20.73 32.21 31.71
C LEU A 565 20.82 31.61 30.30
N GLY A 566 21.21 30.34 30.18
CA GLY A 566 21.50 29.68 28.91
C GLY A 566 20.26 29.45 28.05
N ASP A 567 20.24 30.03 26.83
CA ASP A 567 19.31 29.58 25.77
C ASP A 567 19.70 28.19 25.28
N ILE A 568 21.00 27.93 25.25
CA ILE A 568 21.59 26.62 25.03
C ILE A 568 22.46 26.30 26.24
N VAL A 569 22.29 25.11 26.81
CA VAL A 569 23.13 24.57 27.88
C VAL A 569 23.76 23.30 27.35
N SER A 570 25.08 23.30 27.12
CA SER A 570 25.81 22.14 26.58
C SER A 570 26.72 21.54 27.65
N CYS A 571 26.64 20.23 27.85
CA CYS A 571 27.37 19.49 28.88
C CYS A 571 28.34 18.49 28.25
N ALA A 572 29.60 18.56 28.69
CA ALA A 572 30.64 17.61 28.32
C ALA A 572 31.51 17.26 29.54
N THR A 573 30.93 16.49 30.45
CA THR A 573 31.51 16.12 31.74
C THR A 573 31.55 14.60 31.93
N ASN A 574 32.48 14.13 32.76
CA ASN A 574 32.53 12.72 33.18
C ASN A 574 31.75 12.52 34.50
N SER A 575 30.67 13.27 34.73
CA SER A 575 29.95 13.21 36.00
C SER A 575 29.14 11.92 36.15
N GLU A 576 29.13 11.37 37.36
CA GLU A 576 28.23 10.26 37.76
C GLU A 576 27.04 10.77 38.58
N THR A 577 26.99 12.08 38.85
CA THR A 577 25.92 12.73 39.59
C THR A 577 25.33 13.88 38.77
N PRO A 578 24.01 14.09 38.80
CA PRO A 578 23.37 15.11 37.97
C PRO A 578 23.84 16.53 38.34
N ILE A 579 24.44 17.21 37.38
CA ILE A 579 24.99 18.56 37.49
C ILE A 579 23.92 19.60 37.10
N VAL A 580 23.25 19.40 35.98
CA VAL A 580 22.16 20.27 35.51
C VAL A 580 20.87 19.90 36.21
N LYS A 581 20.29 20.87 36.91
CA LYS A 581 19.00 20.75 37.56
C LYS A 581 17.89 21.23 36.63
N GLY A 582 16.96 20.35 36.30
CA GLY A 582 15.87 20.63 35.37
C GLY A 582 15.02 21.82 35.78
N GLU A 583 14.82 22.03 37.09
CA GLU A 583 14.10 23.19 37.64
C GLU A 583 14.70 24.55 37.23
N ARG A 584 16.02 24.60 36.99
CA ARG A 584 16.75 25.83 36.67
C ARG A 584 16.76 26.15 35.18
N LEU A 585 16.35 25.22 34.31
CA LEU A 585 16.22 25.49 32.88
C LEU A 585 15.08 26.48 32.63
N LYS A 586 15.40 27.59 31.97
CA LYS A 586 14.39 28.56 31.52
C LYS A 586 13.51 27.97 30.42
N ALA A 587 12.32 28.53 30.26
CA ALA A 587 11.44 28.18 29.15
C ALA A 587 12.16 28.45 27.81
N GLY A 588 11.96 27.57 26.85
CA GLY A 588 12.60 27.65 25.54
C GLY A 588 14.07 27.20 25.47
N ALA A 589 14.67 26.77 26.58
CA ALA A 589 16.06 26.31 26.59
C ALA A 589 16.28 25.04 25.74
N HIS A 590 17.48 24.91 25.18
CA HIS A 590 17.97 23.67 24.58
C HIS A 590 19.09 23.09 25.44
N LEU A 591 18.89 21.89 25.97
CA LEU A 591 19.89 21.15 26.74
C LEU A 591 20.57 20.12 25.84
N ASP A 592 21.88 20.19 25.71
CA ASP A 592 22.73 19.32 24.91
C ASP A 592 23.64 18.49 25.83
N LEU A 593 23.52 17.16 25.78
CA LEU A 593 24.11 16.22 26.74
C LEU A 593 25.03 15.22 26.03
N VAL A 594 26.34 15.40 26.18
CA VAL A 594 27.34 14.68 25.38
C VAL A 594 28.27 13.80 26.23
N GLY A 595 28.42 14.10 27.52
CA GLY A 595 29.39 13.47 28.40
C GLY A 595 29.03 12.06 28.87
N SER A 596 27.75 11.77 29.13
CA SER A 596 27.34 10.43 29.59
C SER A 596 27.19 9.43 28.44
N PHE A 597 28.08 8.42 28.40
CA PHE A 597 28.05 7.28 27.48
C PHE A 597 28.21 5.93 28.22
N LYS A 598 28.11 5.95 29.55
CA LYS A 598 28.12 4.78 30.43
C LYS A 598 26.88 4.81 31.31
N HIS A 599 26.44 3.64 31.76
CA HIS A 599 25.28 3.51 32.63
C HIS A 599 25.42 4.29 33.96
N SER A 600 26.63 4.39 34.53
CA SER A 600 26.88 5.14 35.77
C SER A 600 26.92 6.66 35.58
N MET A 601 27.10 7.14 34.35
CA MET A 601 27.31 8.56 34.07
C MET A 601 25.98 9.30 33.92
N ARG A 602 25.93 10.53 34.41
CA ARG A 602 24.72 11.36 34.36
C ARG A 602 25.06 12.83 34.50
N GLU A 603 24.58 13.66 33.57
CA GLU A 603 24.87 15.09 33.56
C GLU A 603 23.68 15.93 33.99
N CYS A 604 22.45 15.46 33.78
CA CYS A 604 21.23 16.14 34.19
C CYS A 604 20.37 15.28 35.13
N ASP A 605 19.49 15.89 35.93
CA ASP A 605 18.55 15.19 36.80
C ASP A 605 17.27 14.70 36.08
N ASP A 606 16.40 13.99 36.80
CA ASP A 606 15.17 13.41 36.23
C ASP A 606 14.20 14.52 35.82
N GLU A 607 14.27 15.67 36.49
CA GLU A 607 13.41 16.82 36.20
C GLU A 607 13.73 17.43 34.83
N ALA A 608 15.01 17.46 34.41
CA ALA A 608 15.39 17.92 33.09
C ALA A 608 14.82 17.03 31.98
N ILE A 609 14.87 15.71 32.18
CA ILE A 609 14.30 14.71 31.26
C ILE A 609 12.77 14.80 31.24
N ARG A 610 12.12 14.99 32.39
CA ARG A 610 10.66 15.05 32.50
C ARG A 610 10.07 16.32 31.90
N ARG A 611 10.72 17.47 32.08
CA ARG A 611 10.28 18.78 31.53
C ARG A 611 10.64 18.93 30.06
N GLY A 612 11.74 18.30 29.65
CA GLY A 612 12.28 18.43 28.31
C GLY A 612 11.68 17.42 27.34
N ARG A 613 11.51 17.83 26.08
CA ARG A 613 11.27 16.88 25.00
C ARG A 613 12.59 16.29 24.55
N VAL A 614 12.77 14.98 24.78
CA VAL A 614 14.05 14.28 24.59
C VAL A 614 14.20 13.80 23.14
N PHE A 615 15.38 14.04 22.58
CA PHE A 615 15.83 13.55 21.27
C PHE A 615 17.20 12.92 21.43
N VAL A 616 17.52 11.97 20.54
CA VAL A 616 18.78 11.24 20.60
C VAL A 616 19.55 11.34 19.28
N ASP A 617 20.86 11.17 19.31
CA ASP A 617 21.65 11.07 18.09
C ASP A 617 21.31 9.79 17.31
N ASN A 618 21.25 8.65 18.01
CA ASN A 618 20.88 7.35 17.46
C ASN A 618 20.31 6.42 18.56
N GLU A 619 19.79 5.26 18.17
CA GLU A 619 19.12 4.32 19.08
C GLU A 619 20.02 3.78 20.21
N ALA A 620 21.35 3.75 20.02
CA ALA A 620 22.28 3.31 21.06
C ALA A 620 22.20 4.19 22.31
N ALA A 621 21.81 5.46 22.18
CA ALA A 621 21.64 6.35 23.33
C ALA A 621 20.59 5.82 24.33
N LEU A 622 19.61 5.03 23.87
CA LEU A 622 18.57 4.46 24.72
C LEU A 622 19.10 3.34 25.63
N VAL A 623 20.25 2.76 25.29
CA VAL A 623 20.87 1.63 25.99
C VAL A 623 22.17 2.06 26.69
N GLU A 624 22.89 3.05 26.18
CA GLU A 624 24.21 3.43 26.69
C GLU A 624 24.18 4.64 27.62
N ALA A 625 23.28 5.60 27.40
CA ALA A 625 23.25 6.85 28.16
C ALA A 625 22.65 6.62 29.56
N GLY A 626 23.47 6.70 30.61
CA GLY A 626 23.04 6.42 31.98
C GLY A 626 21.87 7.27 32.48
N GLU A 627 21.77 8.52 32.03
CA GLU A 627 20.65 9.40 32.38
C GLU A 627 19.32 9.00 31.73
N LEU A 628 19.33 8.38 30.55
CA LEU A 628 18.12 7.83 29.91
C LEU A 628 17.80 6.43 30.43
N VAL A 629 18.79 5.54 30.48
CA VAL A 629 18.62 4.16 30.97
C VAL A 629 18.02 4.17 32.38
N GLY A 630 18.63 4.92 33.29
CA GLY A 630 18.11 5.05 34.64
C GLY A 630 16.74 5.74 34.69
N ALA A 631 16.46 6.70 33.79
CA ALA A 631 15.16 7.37 33.74
C ALA A 631 14.05 6.42 33.26
N PHE A 632 14.33 5.50 32.33
CA PHE A 632 13.41 4.44 31.92
C PHE A 632 13.12 3.48 33.10
N GLU A 633 14.15 3.04 33.81
CA GLU A 633 14.02 2.15 34.98
C GLU A 633 13.19 2.79 36.10
N ARG A 634 13.36 4.09 36.35
CA ARG A 634 12.61 4.86 37.35
C ARG A 634 11.24 5.31 36.87
N GLY A 635 10.87 5.08 35.60
CA GLY A 635 9.58 5.47 35.03
C GLY A 635 9.40 6.99 34.85
N VAL A 636 10.50 7.74 34.72
CA VAL A 636 10.49 9.20 34.51
C VAL A 636 10.04 9.54 33.10
N ILE A 637 10.42 8.70 32.13
CA ILE A 637 10.07 8.79 30.72
C ILE A 637 9.97 7.35 30.17
N LYS A 638 9.19 7.12 29.12
CA LYS A 638 9.18 5.84 28.39
C LYS A 638 9.98 5.94 27.09
N ILE A 639 10.40 4.80 26.56
CA ILE A 639 11.07 4.73 25.25
C ILE A 639 10.18 5.33 24.16
N GLU A 640 8.86 5.12 24.24
CA GLU A 640 7.89 5.66 23.27
C GLU A 640 7.80 7.20 23.29
N ASP A 641 8.18 7.83 24.41
CA ASP A 641 8.10 9.28 24.60
C ASP A 641 9.27 10.04 23.98
N ILE A 642 10.29 9.32 23.50
CA ILE A 642 11.43 9.91 22.78
C ILE A 642 10.93 10.57 21.49
N GLY A 643 11.25 11.86 21.34
CA GLY A 643 10.74 12.72 20.28
C GLY A 643 11.21 12.35 18.87
N GLY A 644 12.30 11.61 18.77
CA GLY A 644 12.91 11.11 17.53
C GLY A 644 14.45 11.05 17.62
N ASN A 645 15.06 10.37 16.65
CA ASN A 645 16.51 10.42 16.45
C ASN A 645 16.91 11.52 15.44
N LEU A 646 18.21 11.83 15.36
CA LEU A 646 18.70 12.91 14.51
C LEU A 646 18.43 12.70 13.01
N VAL A 647 18.44 11.45 12.53
CA VAL A 647 18.14 11.13 11.12
C VAL A 647 16.67 11.40 10.80
N GLU A 648 15.76 10.96 11.66
CA GLU A 648 14.32 11.21 11.52
C GLU A 648 13.99 12.71 11.52
N LEU A 649 14.69 13.48 12.37
CA LEU A 649 14.57 14.94 12.42
C LEU A 649 15.03 15.59 11.11
N ILE A 650 16.17 15.17 10.56
CA ILE A 650 16.71 15.71 9.29
C ILE A 650 15.78 15.40 8.11
N LYS A 651 15.17 14.20 8.09
CA LYS A 651 14.22 13.80 7.05
C LYS A 651 12.85 14.47 7.17
N GLY A 652 12.56 15.13 8.30
CA GLY A 652 11.25 15.70 8.60
C GLY A 652 10.19 14.66 8.97
N GLU A 653 10.59 13.42 9.28
CA GLU A 653 9.70 12.34 9.74
C GLU A 653 9.22 12.59 11.17
N LYS A 654 10.06 13.25 11.99
CA LYS A 654 9.73 13.70 13.33
C LYS A 654 9.84 15.22 13.41
N VAL A 655 8.86 15.85 14.05
CA VAL A 655 8.88 17.29 14.32
C VAL A 655 9.88 17.55 15.45
N GLY A 656 10.84 18.45 15.21
CA GLY A 656 11.75 18.98 16.23
C GLY A 656 11.02 19.86 17.24
N ARG A 657 11.56 21.05 17.55
CA ARG A 657 10.90 21.99 18.47
C ARG A 657 9.49 22.38 17.98
N ARG A 658 8.51 22.43 18.88
CA ARG A 658 7.10 22.75 18.59
C ARG A 658 6.69 24.16 19.01
N SER A 659 7.34 24.75 20.01
CA SER A 659 7.03 26.10 20.49
C SER A 659 8.28 26.83 21.01
N SER A 660 8.17 28.15 21.19
CA SER A 660 9.23 28.99 21.78
C SER A 660 9.51 28.62 23.23
N GLU A 661 8.49 28.18 23.98
CA GLU A 661 8.62 27.88 25.42
C GLU A 661 9.06 26.44 25.72
N GLU A 662 9.00 25.53 24.74
CA GLU A 662 9.36 24.12 24.92
C GLU A 662 10.84 23.97 25.32
N ILE A 663 11.13 23.14 26.31
CA ILE A 663 12.52 22.74 26.60
C ILE A 663 12.84 21.54 25.71
N THR A 664 13.93 21.60 24.95
CA THR A 664 14.40 20.46 24.15
C THR A 664 15.64 19.88 24.78
N VAL A 665 15.74 18.54 24.85
CA VAL A 665 16.89 17.82 25.39
C VAL A 665 17.45 16.95 24.29
N PHE A 666 18.71 17.12 23.93
CA PHE A 666 19.41 16.28 22.98
C PHE A 666 20.48 15.46 23.69
N LYS A 667 20.42 14.14 23.52
CA LYS A 667 21.38 13.20 24.09
C LYS A 667 22.21 12.56 22.99
N SER A 668 23.53 12.66 23.12
CA SER A 668 24.50 12.08 22.19
C SER A 668 25.38 11.04 22.89
N VAL A 669 25.52 9.86 22.29
CA VAL A 669 26.52 8.83 22.70
C VAL A 669 27.55 8.56 21.61
N GLY A 670 27.26 8.97 20.37
CA GLY A 670 28.12 8.84 19.21
C GLY A 670 27.72 7.68 18.30
N SER A 671 28.13 7.81 17.04
CA SER A 671 27.87 6.80 16.00
C SER A 671 29.08 6.65 15.08
N ALA A 672 29.43 5.40 14.80
CA ALA A 672 30.52 5.04 13.89
C ALA A 672 30.31 5.58 12.47
N ILE A 673 29.05 5.79 12.05
CA ILE A 673 28.72 6.36 10.74
C ILE A 673 29.31 7.78 10.60
N VAL A 674 29.21 8.58 11.67
CA VAL A 674 29.72 9.96 11.65
C VAL A 674 31.25 9.97 11.66
N ASP A 675 31.90 8.97 12.28
CA ASP A 675 33.35 8.80 12.19
C ASP A 675 33.79 8.48 10.75
N ILE A 676 33.06 7.58 10.05
CA ILE A 676 33.31 7.27 8.64
C ILE A 676 33.18 8.51 7.77
N LEU A 677 32.07 9.25 7.88
CA LEU A 677 31.83 10.45 7.08
C LEU A 677 32.89 11.54 7.32
N ALA A 678 33.27 11.76 8.59
CA ALA A 678 34.31 12.72 8.93
C ALA A 678 35.66 12.30 8.35
N SER A 679 36.02 11.00 8.47
CA SER A 679 37.28 10.49 7.92
C SER A 679 37.33 10.56 6.39
N GLN A 680 36.21 10.30 5.72
CA GLN A 680 36.08 10.42 4.27
C GLN A 680 36.27 11.87 3.84
N LEU A 681 35.58 12.81 4.49
CA LEU A 681 35.72 14.24 4.20
C LEU A 681 37.18 14.72 4.37
N VAL A 682 37.85 14.29 5.44
CA VAL A 682 39.28 14.62 5.65
C VAL A 682 40.14 14.03 4.53
N TYR A 683 39.93 12.77 4.17
CA TYR A 683 40.68 12.10 3.10
C TYR A 683 40.49 12.79 1.75
N GLU A 684 39.23 13.01 1.35
CA GLU A 684 38.90 13.65 0.07
C GLU A 684 39.43 15.08 -0.01
N THR A 685 39.31 15.86 1.07
CA THR A 685 39.85 17.22 1.15
C THR A 685 41.38 17.23 1.06
N TYR A 686 42.04 16.26 1.69
CA TYR A 686 43.49 16.12 1.61
C TYR A 686 43.94 15.76 0.20
N ILE A 687 43.29 14.77 -0.43
CA ILE A 687 43.61 14.33 -1.79
C ILE A 687 43.36 15.44 -2.81
N GLN A 688 42.31 16.25 -2.67
CA GLN A 688 42.04 17.37 -3.59
C GLN A 688 43.08 18.50 -3.56
N LYS A 689 43.93 18.57 -2.52
CA LYS A 689 45.00 19.58 -2.44
C LYS A 689 46.26 19.19 -3.22
N TYR A 690 46.32 17.95 -3.72
CA TYR A 690 47.42 17.41 -4.51
C TYR A 690 46.88 16.92 -5.86
#